data_AF-A0A8K0RAW2-F1
#
_entry.id   AF-A0A8K0RAW2-F1
#
_cell.length_a   1.000
_cell.length_b   1.000
_cell.length_c   1.000
_cell.angle_alpha   90.00
_cell.angle_beta   90.00
_cell.angle_gamma   90.00
#
_symmetry.space_group_name_H-M   'P 1'
#
loop_
_entity.id
_entity.type
_entity.pdbx_description
1 polymer ?
#
loop_
_entity_poly.entity_id
_entity_poly.type
_entity_poly.pdbx_seq_one_letter_code
_entity_poly.pdbx_strand_id
1 'polypeptide(L)'
;MSFAHASLFALLDMAPPMTPSVQSSDSSREVSPMAFDPLNIPKPKATTANMNSPLLKLPDDIFKCILDYLDGTAAWSLKRLCKGMASSTSVNQLLYKYPIQLTDVRDIRLGDWKYRSIGAIRWIGFQESINDTNRNHVQKLALSHWASIDDFRWIEENLPSLTALDISAIKDFVWTPEETWTWKMLADACPQLFGRLEELEVANWADYTAHSRIEYSYSYNDYRFKQKFRISRRRDGGSVAKMIFPMCTNLKLLAIRERYSGFHTWNEWEVHQRVCCLVDGVQKYCPNSMTKLRVHDYAPYRSLFSTDATAWSRLTDVEIGLYSWMEDRRDRDVIGPIPYRITQGHHHREEEEAFDDKTFDECKRDHMVLGNNVVQGVGASFEDLLQSLQTISKKYPRINIKPINNLQGIVLHPFHLVNVTTRRNPFGHLHQQNNDQVRTDPVSNEEVQNAIRWLSKKCDWKPILAWDSMMCDVFPANLEPSRTFLPKADVLSRIQTMVATLRKLNIPIRISIGDRTNTCPSSGLDGSLYFGDFKAFVGEDENKHEVLLPTQASFNLTAIANMVDELTIQYPVDVPGVSGWLRAAKRPTPAEKALMQREMVGWRRFWMRYASQFQNLKKLTANIPNDIYEDWGRGELANLLGDDRWQMLEIEDRNGDYGFFGSYFPFSSSSLRYISSRKRGRTKFVQRVFFRLDDKPLQLGGAHPSVTEQEREECQITDEDIKDVEKPVHRFWTVKEDEKLAKRKRDANGTTNGEEKDEDLVRKRQKVEEAGRLVQRATLEHLDRTLERLGEF
;
A
#
# COMPACT_ATOMS: atom_id res chain seq x y z
N MET A 1 -48.39 -11.92 48.79
CA MET A 1 -48.93 -13.13 48.14
C MET A 1 -47.99 -13.47 46.98
N SER A 2 -46.95 -14.28 47.21
CA SER A 2 -46.91 -15.74 47.00
C SER A 2 -46.80 -16.15 45.52
N PHE A 3 -45.56 -16.55 45.14
CA PHE A 3 -45.10 -17.61 44.22
C PHE A 3 -45.74 -17.80 42.83
N ALA A 4 -44.94 -17.84 41.75
CA ALA A 4 -44.23 -19.05 41.29
C ALA A 4 -43.44 -18.84 39.97
N HIS A 5 -42.41 -19.67 39.81
CA HIS A 5 -41.36 -19.74 38.78
C HIS A 5 -41.82 -20.24 37.39
N ALA A 6 -41.08 -19.85 36.33
CA ALA A 6 -40.45 -20.78 35.37
C ALA A 6 -39.40 -20.08 34.48
N SER A 7 -38.29 -20.78 34.25
CA SER A 7 -37.08 -20.42 33.49
C SER A 7 -37.16 -20.91 32.04
N LEU A 8 -36.51 -20.22 31.09
CA LEU A 8 -35.73 -20.85 30.01
C LEU A 8 -34.92 -19.83 29.18
N PHE A 9 -33.67 -20.22 28.90
CA PHE A 9 -32.63 -19.55 28.11
C PHE A 9 -32.98 -19.34 26.62
N ALA A 10 -32.21 -18.45 25.99
CA ALA A 10 -31.76 -18.42 24.58
C ALA A 10 -32.55 -17.55 23.58
N LEU A 11 -31.96 -16.41 23.16
CA LEU A 11 -31.40 -16.19 21.80
C LEU A 11 -31.19 -14.69 21.47
N LEU A 12 -29.96 -14.41 21.03
CA LEU A 12 -29.53 -13.39 20.05
C LEU A 12 -29.20 -11.96 20.53
N ASP A 13 -27.92 -11.85 20.88
CA ASP A 13 -26.96 -10.77 20.65
C ASP A 13 -27.29 -9.82 19.47
N MET A 14 -27.35 -8.54 19.81
CA MET A 14 -27.17 -7.42 18.90
C MET A 14 -25.67 -7.15 18.75
N ALA A 15 -25.14 -7.26 17.52
CA ALA A 15 -23.76 -6.90 17.21
C ALA A 15 -23.53 -5.37 17.34
N PRO A 16 -22.43 -4.91 17.97
CA PRO A 16 -22.03 -3.50 17.95
C PRO A 16 -21.24 -3.12 16.69
N PRO A 17 -21.14 -1.82 16.35
CA PRO A 17 -20.68 -1.32 15.06
C PRO A 17 -19.15 -1.43 14.87
N MET A 18 -18.76 -1.64 13.62
CA MET A 18 -17.37 -1.84 13.19
C MET A 18 -16.54 -0.54 13.26
N THR A 19 -15.35 -0.63 13.84
CA THR A 19 -14.29 0.39 13.80
C THR A 19 -13.36 0.19 12.59
N PRO A 20 -12.74 1.26 12.05
CA PRO A 20 -11.94 1.19 10.82
C PRO A 20 -10.52 0.66 11.08
N SER A 21 -10.13 -0.39 10.36
CA SER A 21 -8.79 -0.98 10.40
C SER A 21 -7.82 -0.23 9.48
N VAL A 22 -6.63 0.08 10.00
CA VAL A 22 -5.49 0.64 9.25
C VAL A 22 -4.99 -0.41 8.25
N GLN A 23 -5.03 -0.07 6.96
CA GLN A 23 -4.63 -0.93 5.84
C GLN A 23 -3.17 -0.63 5.49
N SER A 24 -2.29 -1.62 5.58
CA SER A 24 -0.97 -1.57 4.94
C SER A 24 -1.07 -2.11 3.51
N SER A 25 -0.39 -1.43 2.59
CA SER A 25 -0.38 -1.62 1.13
C SER A 25 0.22 -2.95 0.67
N ASP A 26 -0.48 -3.52 -0.33
CA ASP A 26 -0.08 -4.44 -1.40
C ASP A 26 0.92 -5.58 -1.13
N SER A 27 0.36 -6.73 -0.74
CA SER A 27 0.53 -7.96 -1.54
C SER A 27 -0.84 -8.52 -1.90
N SER A 28 -0.98 -8.91 -3.17
CA SER A 28 -2.14 -9.57 -3.80
C SER A 28 -3.08 -10.29 -2.83
N ARG A 29 -4.34 -9.88 -2.80
CA ARG A 29 -5.40 -10.57 -2.03
C ARG A 29 -5.55 -12.02 -2.48
N GLU A 30 -5.50 -12.86 -1.47
CA GLU A 30 -5.09 -14.25 -1.56
C GLU A 30 -6.29 -15.18 -1.69
N VAL A 31 -6.16 -16.19 -2.56
CA VAL A 31 -6.89 -17.46 -2.41
C VAL A 31 -5.90 -18.59 -2.67
N SER A 32 -5.43 -19.23 -1.60
CA SER A 32 -4.75 -20.54 -1.68
C SER A 32 -5.74 -21.63 -2.10
N PRO A 33 -5.26 -22.75 -2.66
CA PRO A 33 -6.12 -23.87 -3.02
C PRO A 33 -6.84 -24.43 -1.78
N MET A 34 -8.13 -24.17 -1.66
CA MET A 34 -9.00 -24.94 -0.78
C MET A 34 -9.28 -26.29 -1.43
N ALA A 35 -9.23 -27.37 -0.64
CA ALA A 35 -9.57 -28.73 -1.06
C ALA A 35 -11.07 -28.94 -1.40
N PHE A 36 -11.88 -27.89 -1.37
CA PHE A 36 -13.29 -27.96 -1.74
C PHE A 36 -13.59 -26.99 -2.88
N ASP A 37 -13.62 -27.53 -4.11
CA ASP A 37 -14.86 -27.67 -4.85
C ASP A 37 -14.63 -28.63 -6.04
N PRO A 38 -15.22 -29.85 -6.09
CA PRO A 38 -15.45 -30.49 -7.37
C PRO A 38 -16.47 -29.63 -8.10
N LEU A 39 -15.96 -28.61 -8.80
CA LEU A 39 -16.74 -27.79 -9.69
C LEU A 39 -17.30 -28.73 -10.77
N ASN A 40 -18.53 -29.19 -10.53
CA ASN A 40 -19.51 -29.55 -11.56
C ASN A 40 -19.85 -28.30 -12.40
N ILE A 41 -18.83 -27.53 -12.79
CA ILE A 41 -18.93 -26.54 -13.84
C ILE A 41 -18.95 -27.33 -15.14
N PRO A 42 -19.96 -27.12 -16.00
CA PRO A 42 -19.97 -27.73 -17.32
C PRO A 42 -18.67 -27.37 -18.04
N LYS A 43 -17.88 -28.39 -18.38
CA LYS A 43 -16.63 -28.24 -19.16
C LYS A 43 -16.89 -27.26 -20.31
N PRO A 44 -16.21 -26.11 -20.39
CA PRO A 44 -16.38 -25.21 -21.53
C PRO A 44 -16.06 -26.00 -22.80
N LYS A 45 -17.01 -26.06 -23.74
CA LYS A 45 -16.81 -26.66 -25.06
C LYS A 45 -15.76 -25.82 -25.77
N ALA A 46 -14.60 -26.42 -26.04
CA ALA A 46 -13.50 -25.74 -26.70
C ALA A 46 -13.89 -25.44 -28.14
N THR A 47 -13.81 -24.18 -28.56
CA THR A 47 -13.73 -23.82 -29.97
C THR A 47 -12.31 -24.12 -30.46
N THR A 48 -12.20 -24.57 -31.70
CA THR A 48 -10.95 -24.93 -32.39
C THR A 48 -9.90 -23.81 -32.41
N ALA A 49 -10.28 -22.55 -32.16
CA ALA A 49 -9.37 -21.42 -32.03
C ALA A 49 -8.44 -21.47 -30.79
N ASN A 50 -8.87 -22.09 -29.68
CA ASN A 50 -8.09 -22.11 -28.43
C ASN A 50 -6.92 -23.11 -28.43
N MET A 51 -6.85 -24.04 -29.38
CA MET A 51 -5.72 -24.98 -29.50
C MET A 51 -4.49 -24.37 -30.19
N ASN A 52 -4.61 -23.16 -30.75
CA ASN A 52 -3.54 -22.49 -31.49
C ASN A 52 -2.89 -21.32 -30.76
N SER A 53 -3.14 -21.14 -29.45
CA SER A 53 -2.45 -20.11 -28.66
C SER A 53 -0.93 -20.35 -28.66
N PRO A 54 -0.11 -19.37 -29.11
CA PRO A 54 1.36 -19.47 -29.05
C PRO A 54 1.86 -19.71 -27.62
N LEU A 55 1.15 -19.18 -26.62
CA LEU A 55 1.48 -19.33 -25.20
C LEU A 55 1.44 -20.79 -24.74
N LEU A 56 0.51 -21.58 -25.27
CA LEU A 56 0.37 -23.01 -24.95
C LEU A 56 1.34 -23.91 -25.74
N LYS A 57 2.10 -23.31 -26.67
CA LYS A 57 3.13 -23.98 -27.48
C LYS A 57 4.54 -23.60 -27.05
N LEU A 58 4.68 -22.77 -26.00
CA LEU A 58 5.97 -22.43 -25.44
C LEU A 58 6.62 -23.68 -24.83
N PRO A 59 7.91 -23.93 -25.12
CA PRO A 59 8.73 -24.87 -24.36
C PRO A 59 8.63 -24.63 -22.83
N ASP A 60 8.68 -25.70 -22.04
CA ASP A 60 8.46 -25.66 -20.58
C ASP A 60 9.51 -24.81 -19.84
N ASP A 61 10.72 -24.71 -20.37
CA ASP A 61 11.80 -23.84 -19.90
C ASP A 61 11.48 -22.35 -20.12
N ILE A 62 10.97 -21.97 -21.29
CA ILE A 62 10.52 -20.59 -21.55
C ILE A 62 9.28 -20.26 -20.71
N PHE A 63 8.38 -21.23 -20.55
CA PHE A 63 7.20 -21.05 -19.72
C PHE A 63 7.55 -20.89 -18.22
N LYS A 64 8.59 -21.56 -17.73
CA LYS A 64 9.12 -21.34 -16.37
C LYS A 64 9.59 -19.91 -16.15
N CYS A 65 10.26 -19.30 -17.14
CA CYS A 65 10.63 -17.89 -17.05
C CYS A 65 9.41 -16.96 -16.90
N ILE A 66 8.25 -17.34 -17.44
CA ILE A 66 6.99 -16.61 -17.24
C ILE A 66 6.41 -16.91 -15.85
N LEU A 67 6.43 -18.17 -15.42
CA LEU A 67 5.93 -18.59 -14.10
C LEU A 67 6.65 -17.90 -12.95
N ASP A 68 7.93 -17.55 -13.10
CA ASP A 68 8.68 -16.77 -12.11
C ASP A 68 8.06 -15.39 -11.80
N TYR A 69 7.21 -14.87 -12.69
CA TYR A 69 6.47 -13.62 -12.51
C TYR A 69 5.00 -13.82 -12.12
N LEU A 70 4.52 -15.06 -12.00
CA LEU A 70 3.14 -15.36 -11.65
C LEU A 70 3.01 -15.68 -10.16
N ASP A 71 1.93 -15.19 -9.55
CA ASP A 71 1.56 -15.52 -8.18
C ASP A 71 0.69 -16.79 -8.10
N GLY A 72 0.38 -17.22 -6.88
CA GLY A 72 -0.47 -18.39 -6.66
C GLY A 72 -1.87 -18.25 -7.27
N THR A 73 -2.42 -17.03 -7.33
CA THR A 73 -3.75 -16.75 -7.91
C THR A 73 -3.74 -16.89 -9.43
N ALA A 74 -2.69 -16.40 -10.08
CA ALA A 74 -2.44 -16.59 -11.50
C ALA A 74 -2.24 -18.08 -11.79
N ALA A 75 -1.49 -18.81 -10.96
CA ALA A 75 -1.34 -20.26 -11.07
C ALA A 75 -2.70 -20.99 -10.95
N TRP A 76 -3.53 -20.59 -9.99
CA TRP A 76 -4.88 -21.14 -9.82
C TRP A 76 -5.78 -20.83 -11.01
N SER A 77 -5.70 -19.61 -11.52
CA SER A 77 -6.45 -19.16 -12.70
C SER A 77 -6.03 -19.94 -13.94
N LEU A 78 -4.73 -20.17 -14.14
CA LEU A 78 -4.21 -21.04 -15.20
C LEU A 78 -4.75 -22.47 -15.06
N LYS A 79 -4.73 -23.02 -13.84
CA LYS A 79 -5.26 -24.38 -13.56
C LYS A 79 -6.76 -24.49 -13.86
N ARG A 80 -7.54 -23.46 -13.52
CA ARG A 80 -9.01 -23.43 -13.74
C ARG A 80 -9.40 -23.16 -15.18
N LEU A 81 -8.73 -22.22 -15.85
CA LEU A 81 -9.15 -21.69 -17.15
C LEU A 81 -8.51 -22.43 -18.34
N CYS A 82 -7.32 -23.00 -18.17
CA CYS A 82 -6.56 -23.62 -19.24
C CYS A 82 -6.49 -25.14 -19.07
N LYS A 83 -7.25 -25.90 -19.88
CA LYS A 83 -7.31 -27.37 -19.80
C LYS A 83 -5.94 -28.06 -19.86
N GLY A 84 -5.00 -27.55 -20.67
CA GLY A 84 -3.64 -28.08 -20.77
C GLY A 84 -2.76 -27.77 -19.55
N MET A 85 -3.07 -26.71 -18.80
CA MET A 85 -2.31 -26.29 -17.63
C MET A 85 -2.82 -26.94 -16.33
N ALA A 86 -4.03 -27.51 -16.35
CA ALA A 86 -4.62 -28.18 -15.19
C ALA A 86 -3.76 -29.33 -14.65
N SER A 87 -3.03 -30.01 -15.54
CA SER A 87 -2.11 -31.12 -15.25
C SER A 87 -0.64 -30.72 -15.34
N SER A 88 -0.32 -29.43 -15.49
CA SER A 88 1.07 -28.98 -15.61
C SER A 88 1.80 -29.12 -14.27
N THR A 89 2.93 -29.84 -14.29
CA THR A 89 3.81 -29.98 -13.12
C THR A 89 4.34 -28.63 -12.66
N SER A 90 4.73 -27.74 -13.58
CA SER A 90 5.28 -26.42 -13.22
C SER A 90 4.23 -25.48 -12.63
N VAL A 91 2.97 -25.56 -13.07
CA VAL A 91 1.87 -24.82 -12.42
C VAL A 91 1.56 -25.39 -11.04
N ASN A 92 1.57 -26.72 -10.87
CA ASN A 92 1.41 -27.34 -9.55
C ASN A 92 2.57 -26.99 -8.60
N GLN A 93 3.81 -26.97 -9.11
CA GLN A 93 4.97 -26.51 -8.36
C GLN A 93 4.78 -25.07 -7.88
N LEU A 94 4.38 -24.16 -8.76
CA LEU A 94 4.12 -22.76 -8.40
C LEU A 94 3.01 -22.64 -7.35
N LEU A 95 1.91 -23.37 -7.51
CA LEU A 95 0.76 -23.36 -6.61
C LEU A 95 1.10 -23.81 -5.19
N TYR A 96 1.90 -24.87 -5.07
CA TYR A 96 2.26 -25.47 -3.78
C TYR A 96 3.57 -24.95 -3.21
N LYS A 97 4.31 -24.11 -3.94
CA LYS A 97 5.61 -23.58 -3.49
C LYS A 97 5.50 -22.93 -2.12
N TYR A 98 4.53 -22.01 -1.98
CA TYR A 98 4.25 -21.17 -0.82
C TYR A 98 2.75 -21.17 -0.48
N PRO A 99 2.20 -22.30 0.02
CA PRO A 99 0.75 -22.53 0.06
C PRO A 99 0.04 -21.75 1.18
N ILE A 100 0.76 -21.39 2.25
CA ILE A 100 0.27 -20.54 3.34
C ILE A 100 1.36 -19.50 3.61
N GLN A 101 0.99 -18.23 3.47
CA GLN A 101 1.88 -17.08 3.63
C GLN A 101 1.58 -16.32 4.91
N LEU A 102 2.46 -15.38 5.29
CA LEU A 102 2.32 -14.64 6.55
C LEU A 102 0.98 -13.92 6.65
N THR A 103 0.56 -13.25 5.59
CA THR A 103 -0.71 -12.54 5.44
C THR A 103 -1.93 -13.43 5.70
N ASP A 104 -1.80 -14.73 5.45
CA ASP A 104 -2.86 -15.70 5.73
C ASP A 104 -2.99 -16.01 7.22
N VAL A 105 -1.90 -15.93 7.99
CA VAL A 105 -1.81 -16.44 9.38
C VAL A 105 -1.56 -15.38 10.44
N ARG A 106 -1.14 -14.20 10.01
CA ARG A 106 -0.83 -13.05 10.84
C ARG A 106 -2.12 -12.46 11.40
N ASP A 107 -2.07 -12.08 12.67
CA ASP A 107 -3.15 -11.40 13.39
C ASP A 107 -4.50 -12.17 13.41
N ILE A 108 -4.49 -13.49 13.12
CA ILE A 108 -5.63 -14.38 13.29
C ILE A 108 -6.05 -14.42 14.77
N ARG A 109 -7.33 -14.16 15.05
CA ARG A 109 -7.89 -14.31 16.40
C ARG A 109 -8.27 -15.77 16.65
N LEU A 110 -8.41 -16.15 17.93
CA LEU A 110 -8.82 -17.52 18.30
C LEU A 110 -10.13 -17.93 17.63
N GLY A 111 -11.11 -17.03 17.56
CA GLY A 111 -12.38 -17.29 16.89
C GLY A 111 -12.24 -17.49 15.38
N ASP A 112 -11.32 -16.77 14.74
CA ASP A 112 -11.02 -16.92 13.32
C ASP A 112 -10.28 -18.22 13.04
N TRP A 113 -9.36 -18.61 13.94
CA TRP A 113 -8.71 -19.91 13.89
C TRP A 113 -9.72 -21.05 14.02
N LYS A 114 -10.61 -21.01 15.02
CA LYS A 114 -11.51 -22.14 15.33
C LYS A 114 -12.73 -22.23 14.42
N TYR A 115 -13.32 -21.09 14.04
CA TYR A 115 -14.68 -21.05 13.49
C TYR A 115 -14.78 -20.46 12.09
N ARG A 116 -13.67 -20.01 11.49
CA ARG A 116 -13.67 -19.41 10.13
C ARG A 116 -12.84 -20.25 9.16
N SER A 117 -13.18 -20.12 7.89
CA SER A 117 -12.49 -20.79 6.78
C SER A 117 -11.05 -20.33 6.55
N ILE A 118 -10.63 -19.23 7.19
CA ILE A 118 -9.26 -18.69 7.12
C ILE A 118 -8.31 -19.33 8.14
N GLY A 119 -8.84 -20.07 9.13
CA GLY A 119 -8.11 -20.63 10.26
C GLY A 119 -7.79 -22.13 10.14
N ALA A 120 -8.14 -22.89 11.18
CA ALA A 120 -7.93 -24.34 11.28
C ALA A 120 -8.56 -25.10 10.09
N ILE A 121 -9.71 -24.66 9.58
CA ILE A 121 -10.33 -25.26 8.38
C ILE A 121 -9.38 -25.15 7.18
N ARG A 122 -8.71 -24.00 7.00
CA ARG A 122 -7.71 -23.82 5.93
C ARG A 122 -6.51 -24.72 6.15
N TRP A 123 -6.02 -24.78 7.38
CA TRP A 123 -4.90 -25.64 7.75
C TRP A 123 -5.19 -27.12 7.46
N ILE A 124 -6.32 -27.63 7.92
CA ILE A 124 -6.78 -29.00 7.68
C ILE A 124 -6.97 -29.24 6.18
N GLY A 125 -7.63 -28.32 5.47
CA GLY A 125 -7.81 -28.44 4.02
C GLY A 125 -6.48 -28.45 3.25
N PHE A 126 -5.46 -27.74 3.75
CA PHE A 126 -4.10 -27.85 3.22
C PHE A 126 -3.51 -29.23 3.50
N GLN A 127 -3.58 -29.72 4.74
CA GLN A 127 -3.08 -31.06 5.11
C GLN A 127 -3.71 -32.15 4.24
N GLU A 128 -5.03 -32.12 4.07
CA GLU A 128 -5.79 -33.06 3.21
C GLU A 128 -5.41 -32.97 1.73
N SER A 129 -4.95 -31.79 1.27
CA SER A 129 -4.53 -31.61 -0.12
C SER A 129 -3.14 -32.17 -0.42
N ILE A 130 -2.32 -32.44 0.59
CA ILE A 130 -0.96 -32.95 0.44
C ILE A 130 -0.96 -34.46 0.17
N ASN A 131 -0.19 -34.87 -0.83
CA ASN A 131 -0.03 -36.26 -1.24
C ASN A 131 1.35 -36.47 -1.90
N ASP A 132 1.63 -37.70 -2.35
CA ASP A 132 2.92 -38.06 -2.95
C ASP A 132 3.33 -37.21 -4.15
N THR A 133 2.37 -36.64 -4.89
CA THR A 133 2.66 -35.87 -6.11
C THR A 133 3.07 -34.43 -5.83
N ASN A 134 2.66 -33.84 -4.70
CA ASN A 134 2.85 -32.41 -4.43
C ASN A 134 3.66 -32.10 -3.17
N ARG A 135 3.84 -33.05 -2.24
CA ARG A 135 4.56 -32.81 -0.98
C ARG A 135 5.99 -32.30 -1.14
N ASN A 136 6.64 -32.65 -2.25
CA ASN A 136 7.99 -32.20 -2.59
C ASN A 136 8.04 -30.80 -3.23
N HIS A 137 6.89 -30.17 -3.47
CA HIS A 137 6.83 -28.83 -4.05
C HIS A 137 6.76 -27.74 -2.98
N VAL A 138 6.37 -28.08 -1.75
CA VAL A 138 6.25 -27.11 -0.66
C VAL A 138 7.64 -26.74 -0.15
N GLN A 139 8.01 -25.47 -0.33
CA GLN A 139 9.35 -24.95 0.01
C GLN A 139 9.33 -23.96 1.17
N LYS A 140 8.26 -23.16 1.30
CA LYS A 140 8.06 -22.22 2.41
C LYS A 140 6.64 -22.31 2.98
N LEU A 141 6.52 -22.17 4.29
CA LEU A 141 5.25 -22.20 4.98
C LEU A 141 5.25 -21.19 6.14
N ALA A 142 4.17 -20.42 6.28
CA ALA A 142 3.93 -19.57 7.43
C ALA A 142 2.95 -20.21 8.42
N LEU A 143 3.24 -20.09 9.71
CA LEU A 143 2.46 -20.73 10.78
C LEU A 143 1.77 -19.70 11.65
N SER A 144 0.51 -20.00 11.98
CA SER A 144 -0.28 -19.17 12.89
C SER A 144 0.18 -19.32 14.33
N HIS A 145 -0.09 -18.28 15.12
CA HIS A 145 0.07 -18.27 16.57
C HIS A 145 -0.62 -19.44 17.28
N TRP A 146 -1.68 -19.97 16.66
CA TRP A 146 -2.53 -21.04 17.20
C TRP A 146 -2.08 -22.45 16.82
N ALA A 147 -0.97 -22.59 16.07
CA ALA A 147 -0.42 -23.89 15.72
C ALA A 147 0.00 -24.67 16.97
N SER A 148 -0.34 -25.96 16.97
CA SER A 148 0.04 -26.94 17.98
C SER A 148 1.39 -27.60 17.65
N ILE A 149 2.01 -28.29 18.62
CA ILE A 149 3.21 -29.09 18.35
C ILE A 149 2.93 -30.17 17.29
N ASP A 150 1.74 -30.77 17.31
CA ASP A 150 1.39 -31.83 16.35
C ASP A 150 1.29 -31.30 14.91
N ASP A 151 0.94 -30.03 14.73
CA ASP A 151 1.00 -29.38 13.41
C ASP A 151 2.45 -29.32 12.89
N PHE A 152 3.43 -29.04 13.76
CA PHE A 152 4.85 -29.05 13.39
C PHE A 152 5.38 -30.46 13.13
N ARG A 153 4.96 -31.47 13.91
CA ARG A 153 5.29 -32.88 13.65
C ARG A 153 4.76 -33.33 12.30
N TRP A 154 3.52 -32.97 12.00
CA TRP A 154 2.93 -33.26 10.70
C TRP A 154 3.75 -32.64 9.56
N ILE A 155 4.20 -31.39 9.71
CA ILE A 155 5.10 -30.72 8.75
C ILE A 155 6.42 -31.49 8.62
N GLU A 156 7.03 -31.87 9.74
CA GLU A 156 8.30 -32.60 9.77
C GLU A 156 8.22 -33.86 8.91
N GLU A 157 7.15 -34.64 9.10
CA GLU A 157 6.89 -35.93 8.45
C GLU A 157 6.43 -35.82 6.99
N ASN A 158 5.58 -34.83 6.66
CA ASN A 158 4.87 -34.81 5.38
C ASN A 158 5.46 -33.84 4.35
N LEU A 159 6.27 -32.85 4.77
CA LEU A 159 6.82 -31.83 3.88
C LEU A 159 8.37 -31.90 3.84
N PRO A 160 8.93 -32.92 3.15
CA PRO A 160 10.37 -33.20 3.18
C PRO A 160 11.20 -32.14 2.46
N SER A 161 10.63 -31.40 1.50
CA SER A 161 11.32 -30.34 0.75
C SER A 161 11.14 -28.95 1.35
N LEU A 162 10.49 -28.84 2.51
CA LEU A 162 10.33 -27.57 3.21
C LEU A 162 11.67 -27.14 3.82
N THR A 163 12.26 -26.07 3.28
CA THR A 163 13.52 -25.48 3.74
C THR A 163 13.35 -24.07 4.31
N ALA A 164 12.16 -23.48 4.21
CA ALA A 164 11.87 -22.16 4.73
C ALA A 164 10.63 -22.18 5.64
N LEU A 165 10.74 -21.59 6.83
CA LEU A 165 9.63 -21.53 7.79
C LEU A 165 9.46 -20.10 8.32
N ASP A 166 8.23 -19.59 8.28
CA ASP A 166 7.87 -18.32 8.90
C ASP A 166 7.02 -18.57 10.15
N ILE A 167 7.62 -18.33 11.32
CA ILE A 167 6.97 -18.41 12.64
C ILE A 167 6.81 -17.02 13.27
N SER A 168 6.92 -15.94 12.50
CA SER A 168 6.87 -14.57 13.02
C SER A 168 5.51 -14.16 13.58
N ALA A 169 4.43 -14.87 13.22
CA ALA A 169 3.12 -14.70 13.83
C ALA A 169 3.02 -15.35 15.23
N ILE A 170 3.94 -16.26 15.56
CA ILE A 170 3.96 -16.92 16.88
C ILE A 170 4.72 -16.02 17.86
N LYS A 171 3.98 -15.50 18.85
CA LYS A 171 4.53 -14.61 19.89
C LYS A 171 4.81 -15.38 21.17
N ASP A 172 5.64 -14.81 22.04
CA ASP A 172 6.00 -15.44 23.31
C ASP A 172 4.86 -15.47 24.31
N PHE A 173 3.92 -14.53 24.25
CA PHE A 173 2.73 -14.54 25.09
C PHE A 173 1.50 -14.99 24.30
N VAL A 174 0.56 -15.64 24.98
CA VAL A 174 -0.77 -16.00 24.46
C VAL A 174 -1.80 -15.69 25.52
N TRP A 175 -2.97 -15.22 25.11
CA TRP A 175 -4.12 -15.03 26.00
C TRP A 175 -5.16 -16.10 25.68
N THR A 176 -5.07 -17.24 26.36
CA THR A 176 -5.95 -18.39 26.14
C THR A 176 -6.17 -19.19 27.43
N PRO A 177 -7.38 -19.76 27.65
CA PRO A 177 -7.60 -20.74 28.69
C PRO A 177 -6.99 -22.11 28.37
N GLU A 178 -6.52 -22.31 27.13
CA GLU A 178 -5.96 -23.59 26.68
C GLU A 178 -4.50 -23.74 27.10
N GLU A 179 -4.06 -24.99 27.23
CA GLU A 179 -2.65 -25.27 27.44
C GLU A 179 -1.84 -24.86 26.20
N THR A 180 -0.69 -24.23 26.42
CA THR A 180 0.25 -23.90 25.35
C THR A 180 1.56 -24.63 25.57
N TRP A 181 2.38 -24.68 24.52
CA TRP A 181 3.72 -25.25 24.54
C TRP A 181 4.80 -24.17 24.74
N THR A 182 6.00 -24.59 25.15
CA THR A 182 7.19 -23.71 25.23
C THR A 182 8.08 -23.86 23.99
N TRP A 183 8.96 -22.88 23.73
CA TRP A 183 9.92 -22.98 22.63
C TRP A 183 10.82 -24.20 22.73
N LYS A 184 11.15 -24.62 23.96
CA LYS A 184 11.92 -25.83 24.23
C LYS A 184 11.14 -27.08 23.84
N MET A 185 9.87 -27.19 24.26
CA MET A 185 9.02 -28.31 23.86
C MET A 185 8.90 -28.44 22.34
N LEU A 186 8.78 -27.32 21.62
CA LEU A 186 8.74 -27.33 20.16
C LEU A 186 10.07 -27.77 19.54
N ALA A 187 11.20 -27.25 20.04
CA ALA A 187 12.54 -27.62 19.57
C ALA A 187 12.80 -29.12 19.76
N ASP A 188 12.46 -29.65 20.93
CA ASP A 188 12.64 -31.06 21.29
C ASP A 188 11.72 -31.99 20.47
N ALA A 189 10.53 -31.51 20.09
CA ALA A 189 9.54 -32.30 19.37
C ALA A 189 9.80 -32.41 17.87
N CYS A 190 10.44 -31.42 17.24
CA CYS A 190 10.63 -31.35 15.78
C CYS A 190 12.08 -31.01 15.37
N PRO A 191 13.10 -31.74 15.86
CA PRO A 191 14.50 -31.39 15.64
C PRO A 191 14.92 -31.50 14.17
N GLN A 192 14.35 -32.43 13.40
CA GLN A 192 14.71 -32.63 11.99
C GLN A 192 14.11 -31.54 11.09
N LEU A 193 12.93 -31.03 11.45
CA LEU A 193 12.30 -29.89 10.79
C LEU A 193 13.21 -28.67 10.89
N PHE A 194 13.65 -28.29 12.09
CA PHE A 194 14.52 -27.14 12.25
C PHE A 194 15.91 -27.39 11.65
N GLY A 195 16.46 -28.61 11.79
CA GLY A 195 17.75 -29.00 11.23
C GLY A 195 17.89 -28.83 9.71
N ARG A 196 16.80 -28.97 8.95
CA ARG A 196 16.80 -28.81 7.49
C ARG A 196 16.52 -27.40 6.99
N LEU A 197 16.16 -26.45 7.86
CA LEU A 197 15.82 -25.10 7.42
C LEU A 197 17.05 -24.36 6.90
N GLU A 198 16.90 -23.79 5.70
CA GLU A 198 17.82 -22.83 5.11
C GLU A 198 17.36 -21.38 5.37
N GLU A 199 16.06 -21.17 5.60
CA GLU A 199 15.46 -19.86 5.89
C GLU A 199 14.50 -19.95 7.09
N LEU A 200 14.65 -19.04 8.05
CA LEU A 200 13.77 -18.94 9.21
C LEU A 200 13.36 -17.48 9.41
N GLU A 201 12.05 -17.23 9.48
CA GLU A 201 11.50 -15.91 9.78
C GLU A 201 10.85 -15.90 11.17
N VAL A 202 11.24 -14.93 12.01
CA VAL A 202 10.81 -14.82 13.41
C VAL A 202 10.34 -13.41 13.75
N ALA A 203 9.53 -13.31 14.82
CA ALA A 203 9.30 -12.04 15.48
C ALA A 203 10.57 -11.57 16.20
N ASN A 204 10.64 -10.28 16.56
CA ASN A 204 11.76 -9.77 17.33
C ASN A 204 11.73 -10.33 18.77
N TRP A 205 12.45 -11.43 18.97
CA TRP A 205 12.53 -12.15 20.26
C TRP A 205 13.11 -11.29 21.38
N ALA A 206 13.80 -10.20 21.08
CA ALA A 206 14.41 -9.38 22.12
C ALA A 206 13.49 -8.22 22.55
N ASP A 207 12.36 -8.02 21.84
CA ASP A 207 11.45 -6.91 22.12
C ASP A 207 10.17 -7.41 22.79
N TYR A 208 10.05 -7.19 24.10
CA TYR A 208 8.83 -7.50 24.85
C TYR A 208 7.57 -6.92 24.20
N THR A 209 7.67 -5.73 23.61
CA THR A 209 6.51 -5.03 23.05
C THR A 209 6.03 -5.67 21.75
N ALA A 210 6.93 -6.32 20.99
CA ALA A 210 6.59 -7.18 19.86
C ALA A 210 5.73 -8.38 20.27
N HIS A 211 5.95 -8.87 21.49
CA HIS A 211 5.34 -10.09 21.99
C HIS A 211 4.15 -9.85 22.92
N SER A 212 4.06 -8.69 23.55
CA SER A 212 2.95 -8.28 24.42
C SER A 212 1.83 -7.57 23.65
N ARG A 213 2.16 -6.90 22.54
CA ARG A 213 1.16 -6.43 21.57
C ARG A 213 0.63 -7.61 20.80
N ILE A 214 -0.38 -8.22 21.37
CA ILE A 214 -1.22 -9.06 20.55
C ILE A 214 -2.53 -8.31 20.42
N GLU A 215 -2.76 -7.81 19.21
CA GLU A 215 -3.94 -7.08 18.77
C GLU A 215 -5.16 -8.02 18.70
N TYR A 216 -5.33 -8.88 19.71
CA TYR A 216 -6.58 -9.57 19.88
C TYR A 216 -7.61 -8.51 20.21
N SER A 217 -8.55 -8.33 19.29
CA SER A 217 -9.82 -7.70 19.61
C SER A 217 -10.64 -8.66 20.45
N TYR A 218 -10.12 -9.01 21.62
CA TYR A 218 -10.98 -9.22 22.76
C TYR A 218 -11.57 -7.86 23.10
N SER A 219 -12.84 -7.85 23.50
CA SER A 219 -13.50 -6.60 23.85
C SER A 219 -12.69 -5.88 24.92
N TYR A 220 -12.77 -4.54 25.00
CA TYR A 220 -12.18 -3.77 26.10
C TYR A 220 -12.58 -4.31 27.49
N ASN A 221 -13.68 -5.07 27.57
CA ASN A 221 -14.16 -5.75 28.77
C ASN A 221 -13.34 -6.99 29.17
N ASP A 222 -12.63 -7.63 28.25
CA ASP A 222 -11.77 -8.80 28.54
C ASP A 222 -10.43 -8.39 29.17
N TYR A 223 -9.95 -7.19 28.86
CA TYR A 223 -8.64 -6.67 29.28
C TYR A 223 -8.55 -6.39 30.78
N ARG A 224 -9.67 -5.98 31.41
CA ARG A 224 -9.62 -5.42 32.77
C ARG A 224 -9.63 -6.48 33.88
N PHE A 225 -9.81 -7.78 33.58
CA PHE A 225 -10.14 -8.76 34.64
C PHE A 225 -9.49 -10.15 34.64
N LYS A 226 -8.63 -10.59 33.69
CA LYS A 226 -8.10 -11.98 33.75
C LYS A 226 -6.62 -12.17 33.35
N GLN A 227 -5.69 -11.74 34.21
CA GLN A 227 -4.26 -12.16 34.16
C GLN A 227 -4.09 -13.70 34.11
N LYS A 228 -5.05 -14.47 34.62
CA LYS A 228 -5.02 -15.95 34.67
C LYS A 228 -4.89 -16.65 33.30
N PHE A 229 -5.15 -15.97 32.19
CA PHE A 229 -5.07 -16.56 30.84
C PHE A 229 -3.82 -16.15 30.06
N ARG A 230 -2.94 -15.33 30.64
CA ARG A 230 -1.66 -15.00 30.02
C ARG A 230 -0.69 -16.15 30.22
N ILE A 231 -0.35 -16.82 29.12
CA ILE A 231 0.58 -17.94 29.10
C ILE A 231 1.83 -17.52 28.33
N SER A 232 3.01 -17.84 28.87
CA SER A 232 4.30 -17.52 28.25
C SER A 232 4.95 -18.79 27.71
N ARG A 233 5.37 -18.75 26.45
CA ARG A 233 6.20 -19.79 25.81
C ARG A 233 7.64 -19.81 26.33
N ARG A 234 8.02 -18.83 27.16
CA ARG A 234 9.33 -18.73 27.83
C ARG A 234 9.37 -19.34 29.23
N ARG A 235 8.30 -19.99 29.71
CA ARG A 235 8.23 -20.55 31.08
C ARG A 235 9.42 -21.43 31.48
N ASP A 236 10.03 -22.10 30.51
CA ASP A 236 11.23 -22.94 30.72
C ASP A 236 12.56 -22.17 30.56
N GLY A 237 12.53 -20.84 30.59
CA GLY A 237 13.71 -19.96 30.48
C GLY A 237 14.34 -19.90 29.08
N GLY A 238 13.55 -20.18 28.03
CA GLY A 238 14.00 -20.26 26.64
C GLY A 238 13.29 -19.29 25.69
N SER A 239 14.06 -18.46 24.99
CA SER A 239 13.61 -17.71 23.82
C SER A 239 13.74 -18.55 22.54
N VAL A 240 13.09 -18.13 21.45
CA VAL A 240 13.31 -18.72 20.12
C VAL A 240 14.79 -18.71 19.73
N ALA A 241 15.54 -17.66 20.07
CA ALA A 241 16.97 -17.60 19.78
C ALA A 241 17.77 -18.66 20.54
N LYS A 242 17.47 -18.89 21.82
CA LYS A 242 18.18 -19.85 22.66
C LYS A 242 17.80 -21.31 22.37
N MET A 243 16.55 -21.56 21.98
CA MET A 243 16.01 -22.92 21.83
C MET A 243 15.96 -23.41 20.38
N ILE A 244 15.61 -22.54 19.42
CA ILE A 244 15.38 -22.94 18.02
C ILE A 244 16.62 -22.73 17.16
N PHE A 245 17.29 -21.57 17.25
CA PHE A 245 18.44 -21.29 16.35
C PHE A 245 19.57 -22.33 16.43
N PRO A 246 19.92 -22.90 17.59
CA PRO A 246 20.94 -23.95 17.67
C PRO A 246 20.57 -25.23 16.92
N MET A 247 19.27 -25.50 16.72
CA MET A 247 18.79 -26.65 15.96
C MET A 247 18.91 -26.42 14.45
N CYS A 248 18.91 -25.17 13.99
CA CYS A 248 18.89 -24.82 12.56
C CYS A 248 20.27 -24.92 11.91
N THR A 249 20.87 -26.11 11.84
CA THR A 249 22.27 -26.30 11.40
C THR A 249 22.56 -25.86 9.95
N ASN A 250 21.53 -25.81 9.10
CA ASN A 250 21.65 -25.43 7.68
C ASN A 250 21.19 -24.01 7.38
N LEU A 251 20.89 -23.20 8.40
CA LEU A 251 20.31 -21.86 8.22
C LEU A 251 21.28 -20.97 7.44
N LYS A 252 20.80 -20.42 6.31
CA LYS A 252 21.52 -19.43 5.49
C LYS A 252 20.95 -18.03 5.69
N LEU A 253 19.64 -17.94 5.87
CA LEU A 253 18.89 -16.69 6.02
C LEU A 253 18.09 -16.66 7.33
N LEU A 254 18.34 -15.66 8.17
CA LEU A 254 17.46 -15.30 9.28
C LEU A 254 16.69 -14.03 8.93
N ALA A 255 15.36 -14.04 9.03
CA ALA A 255 14.53 -12.85 8.88
C ALA A 255 13.86 -12.46 10.20
N ILE A 256 13.84 -11.16 10.51
CA ILE A 256 13.20 -10.60 11.69
C ILE A 256 12.15 -9.59 11.24
N ARG A 257 10.86 -9.90 11.49
CA ARG A 257 9.72 -9.25 10.84
C ARG A 257 9.02 -8.14 11.61
N GLU A 258 9.21 -8.05 12.93
CA GLU A 258 8.40 -7.14 13.73
C GLU A 258 8.59 -5.67 13.35
N ARG A 259 7.47 -4.94 13.22
CA ARG A 259 7.48 -3.48 13.13
C ARG A 259 7.69 -2.87 14.52
N TYR A 260 8.47 -1.80 14.58
CA TYR A 260 8.77 -1.10 15.82
C TYR A 260 7.51 -0.58 16.51
N SER A 261 7.51 -0.74 17.82
CA SER A 261 6.38 -0.46 18.70
C SER A 261 6.17 1.02 19.04
N GLY A 262 6.91 1.97 18.48
CA GLY A 262 6.64 3.40 18.72
C GLY A 262 7.08 3.94 20.10
N PHE A 263 7.93 3.23 20.86
CA PHE A 263 8.45 3.70 22.16
C PHE A 263 9.56 4.75 22.03
N HIS A 264 9.20 6.03 22.09
CA HIS A 264 10.14 7.15 21.94
C HIS A 264 11.09 7.37 23.13
N THR A 265 11.05 6.52 24.17
CA THR A 265 11.95 6.62 25.32
C THR A 265 12.38 5.23 25.74
N TRP A 266 13.70 5.01 25.79
CA TRP A 266 14.32 3.74 26.19
C TRP A 266 15.07 3.93 27.50
N ASN A 267 15.09 2.92 28.36
CA ASN A 267 16.01 2.86 29.50
C ASN A 267 17.16 1.87 29.27
N GLU A 268 18.08 1.75 30.23
CA GLU A 268 19.27 0.88 30.09
C GLU A 268 18.91 -0.60 29.92
N TRP A 269 17.88 -1.05 30.63
CA TRP A 269 17.37 -2.42 30.51
C TRP A 269 16.76 -2.67 29.12
N GLU A 270 15.98 -1.74 28.59
CA GLU A 270 15.43 -1.83 27.24
C GLU A 270 16.52 -1.81 26.16
N VAL A 271 17.59 -1.02 26.36
CA VAL A 271 18.76 -1.05 25.48
C VAL A 271 19.40 -2.43 25.53
N HIS A 272 19.59 -3.01 26.72
CA HIS A 272 20.15 -4.34 26.83
C HIS A 272 19.28 -5.39 26.10
N GLN A 273 17.99 -5.43 26.36
CA GLN A 273 17.11 -6.39 25.70
C GLN A 273 17.11 -6.18 24.17
N ARG A 274 16.84 -4.96 23.69
CA ARG A 274 16.66 -4.68 22.25
C ARG A 274 17.96 -4.64 21.45
N VAL A 275 19.10 -4.40 22.09
CA VAL A 275 20.42 -4.30 21.43
C VAL A 275 21.28 -5.50 21.81
N CYS A 276 21.62 -5.63 23.09
CA CYS A 276 22.54 -6.65 23.56
C CYS A 276 22.01 -8.07 23.33
N CYS A 277 20.81 -8.40 23.82
CA CYS A 277 20.25 -9.75 23.69
C CYS A 277 19.90 -10.11 22.24
N LEU A 278 19.57 -9.12 21.42
CA LEU A 278 19.35 -9.30 19.99
C LEU A 278 20.66 -9.63 19.26
N VAL A 279 21.66 -8.75 19.38
CA VAL A 279 22.97 -8.88 18.74
C VAL A 279 23.66 -10.18 19.17
N ASP A 280 23.75 -10.39 20.49
CA ASP A 280 24.39 -11.57 21.07
C ASP A 280 23.61 -12.83 20.72
N GLY A 281 22.27 -12.74 20.67
CA GLY A 281 21.42 -13.86 20.30
C GLY A 281 21.73 -14.38 18.89
N VAL A 282 21.92 -13.48 17.93
CA VAL A 282 22.34 -13.85 16.57
C VAL A 282 23.74 -14.47 16.60
N GLN A 283 24.72 -13.79 17.21
CA GLN A 283 26.11 -14.24 17.19
C GLN A 283 26.32 -15.58 17.90
N LYS A 284 25.65 -15.78 19.04
CA LYS A 284 25.86 -16.93 19.93
C LYS A 284 25.10 -18.16 19.47
N TYR A 285 23.89 -18.00 18.94
CA TYR A 285 22.99 -19.13 18.70
C TYR A 285 22.76 -19.45 17.21
N CYS A 286 23.07 -18.54 16.27
CA CYS A 286 22.95 -18.86 14.85
C CYS A 286 24.14 -19.69 14.35
N PRO A 287 23.93 -20.61 13.40
CA PRO A 287 24.98 -21.46 12.86
C PRO A 287 25.98 -20.66 12.00
N ASN A 288 27.14 -21.27 11.74
CA ASN A 288 28.18 -20.68 10.88
C ASN A 288 27.74 -20.54 9.41
N SER A 289 26.72 -21.31 8.98
CA SER A 289 26.17 -21.26 7.63
C SER A 289 25.36 -19.98 7.35
N MET A 290 24.98 -19.22 8.38
CA MET A 290 24.15 -18.04 8.22
C MET A 290 24.98 -16.88 7.66
N THR A 291 24.71 -16.52 6.41
CA THR A 291 25.40 -15.43 5.70
C THR A 291 24.48 -14.23 5.44
N LYS A 292 23.17 -14.41 5.57
CA LYS A 292 22.18 -13.40 5.23
C LYS A 292 21.24 -13.08 6.40
N LEU A 293 21.09 -11.78 6.68
CA LEU A 293 20.15 -11.27 7.67
C LEU A 293 19.12 -10.35 6.99
N ARG A 294 17.83 -10.63 7.18
CA ARG A 294 16.73 -9.81 6.68
C ARG A 294 16.03 -9.13 7.85
N VAL A 295 15.84 -7.83 7.80
CA VAL A 295 15.27 -7.03 8.88
C VAL A 295 14.20 -6.12 8.33
N HIS A 296 12.94 -6.33 8.73
CA HIS A 296 11.80 -5.58 8.18
C HIS A 296 11.63 -4.17 8.73
N ASP A 297 12.19 -3.89 9.90
CA ASP A 297 12.30 -2.52 10.42
C ASP A 297 13.76 -2.11 10.46
N TYR A 298 14.11 -0.96 9.91
CA TYR A 298 15.49 -0.48 10.01
C TYR A 298 15.79 0.18 11.36
N ALA A 299 14.81 0.84 11.98
CA ALA A 299 15.05 1.78 13.09
C ALA A 299 15.68 1.13 14.34
N PRO A 300 15.12 0.07 14.94
CA PRO A 300 15.72 -0.55 16.12
C PRO A 300 17.00 -1.34 15.79
N TYR A 301 17.18 -1.71 14.52
CA TYR A 301 18.27 -2.56 14.04
C TYR A 301 19.45 -1.77 13.48
N ARG A 302 19.37 -0.43 13.46
CA ARG A 302 20.56 0.43 13.35
C ARG A 302 21.62 0.02 14.36
N SER A 303 21.19 -0.39 15.55
CA SER A 303 22.04 -0.91 16.63
C SER A 303 22.92 -2.10 16.23
N LEU A 304 22.39 -3.03 15.42
CA LEU A 304 23.15 -4.16 14.87
C LEU A 304 24.37 -3.68 14.07
N PHE A 305 24.25 -2.52 13.42
CA PHE A 305 25.19 -2.05 12.41
C PHE A 305 26.02 -0.84 12.86
N SER A 306 25.54 -0.03 13.79
CA SER A 306 26.23 1.17 14.25
C SER A 306 27.12 0.91 15.46
N THR A 307 26.83 -0.12 16.26
CA THR A 307 27.55 -0.38 17.52
C THR A 307 28.76 -1.30 17.31
N ASP A 308 29.71 -1.24 18.24
CA ASP A 308 30.85 -2.18 18.33
C ASP A 308 30.47 -3.47 19.07
N ALA A 309 29.17 -3.74 19.22
CA ALA A 309 28.67 -4.86 20.01
C ALA A 309 29.11 -6.23 19.48
N THR A 310 29.53 -6.34 18.21
CA THR A 310 30.15 -7.56 17.64
C THR A 310 30.85 -7.30 16.30
N ALA A 311 31.81 -8.17 15.96
CA ALA A 311 32.38 -8.29 14.62
C ALA A 311 31.56 -9.29 13.77
N TRP A 312 30.77 -8.79 12.83
CA TRP A 312 30.00 -9.59 11.87
C TRP A 312 30.89 -10.19 10.77
N SER A 313 31.76 -11.13 11.14
CA SER A 313 32.73 -11.71 10.21
C SER A 313 32.11 -12.65 9.16
N ARG A 314 30.91 -13.17 9.42
CA ARG A 314 30.23 -14.18 8.60
C ARG A 314 29.14 -13.63 7.69
N LEU A 315 28.51 -12.52 8.09
CA LEU A 315 27.45 -11.90 7.31
C LEU A 315 28.04 -11.31 6.03
N THR A 316 27.44 -11.66 4.89
CA THR A 316 27.79 -11.10 3.59
C THR A 316 26.66 -10.22 3.05
N ASP A 317 25.41 -10.50 3.40
CA ASP A 317 24.24 -9.81 2.87
C ASP A 317 23.28 -9.41 3.99
N VAL A 318 22.83 -8.16 3.93
CA VAL A 318 21.85 -7.59 4.85
C VAL A 318 20.72 -7.00 4.04
N GLU A 319 19.51 -7.48 4.26
CA GLU A 319 18.29 -6.91 3.68
C GLU A 319 17.56 -6.08 4.71
N ILE A 320 17.20 -4.84 4.37
CA ILE A 320 16.53 -3.89 5.27
C ILE A 320 15.21 -3.40 4.68
N GLY A 321 14.16 -3.32 5.50
CA GLY A 321 12.83 -2.82 5.14
C GLY A 321 12.79 -1.31 4.95
N LEU A 322 13.59 -0.78 4.02
CA LEU A 322 13.64 0.66 3.74
C LEU A 322 12.33 1.20 3.18
N TYR A 323 11.65 0.44 2.32
CA TYR A 323 10.37 0.85 1.75
C TYR A 323 9.33 1.10 2.85
N SER A 324 9.09 0.08 3.69
CA SER A 324 8.12 0.15 4.79
C SER A 324 8.46 1.26 5.78
N TRP A 325 9.75 1.46 6.07
CA TRP A 325 10.19 2.57 6.92
C TRP A 325 9.85 3.94 6.29
N MET A 326 10.10 4.11 4.99
CA MET A 326 9.84 5.36 4.27
C MET A 326 8.33 5.61 4.11
N GLU A 327 7.55 4.54 3.94
CA GLU A 327 6.08 4.60 3.85
C GLU A 327 5.44 4.95 5.20
N ASP A 328 5.79 4.24 6.29
CA ASP A 328 5.26 4.47 7.65
C ASP A 328 5.54 5.91 8.14
N ARG A 329 6.62 6.51 7.61
CA ARG A 329 7.03 7.87 7.92
C ARG A 329 6.61 8.90 6.90
N ARG A 330 6.04 8.49 5.77
CA ARG A 330 5.62 9.40 4.70
C ARG A 330 4.70 10.49 5.24
N ASP A 331 3.69 10.10 6.02
CA ASP A 331 2.70 11.03 6.58
C ASP A 331 3.11 11.56 7.96
N ARG A 332 3.87 10.76 8.73
CA ARG A 332 4.30 11.12 10.09
C ARG A 332 5.48 12.09 10.13
N ASP A 333 6.39 12.07 9.16
CA ASP A 333 7.59 12.91 9.19
C ASP A 333 7.37 14.32 8.62
N VAL A 334 6.22 14.61 8.00
CA VAL A 334 5.76 15.99 7.79
C VAL A 334 5.69 16.74 9.13
N ILE A 335 5.40 15.98 10.20
CA ILE A 335 5.32 16.45 11.59
C ILE A 335 6.73 16.62 12.24
N GLY A 336 7.81 16.40 11.49
CA GLY A 336 9.16 16.43 12.05
C GLY A 336 9.36 15.27 13.03
N PRO A 337 10.61 14.83 13.20
CA PRO A 337 10.88 13.58 13.89
C PRO A 337 10.57 13.70 15.39
N ILE A 338 9.81 12.76 15.95
CA ILE A 338 9.69 12.61 17.41
C ILE A 338 11.04 12.11 17.92
N PRO A 339 11.79 12.90 18.71
CA PRO A 339 13.12 12.52 19.14
C PRO A 339 13.03 11.36 20.11
N TYR A 340 13.84 10.34 19.88
CA TYR A 340 13.99 9.26 20.84
C TYR A 340 14.84 9.79 21.98
N ARG A 341 14.60 9.30 23.19
CA ARG A 341 15.38 9.66 24.37
C ARG A 341 15.83 8.41 25.11
N ILE A 342 17.01 8.48 25.70
CA ILE A 342 17.44 7.49 26.68
C ILE A 342 17.29 8.09 28.09
N THR A 343 16.70 7.32 28.99
CA THR A 343 16.61 7.63 30.42
C THR A 343 17.46 6.66 31.21
N GLN A 344 18.13 7.15 32.26
CA GLN A 344 18.86 6.28 33.18
C GLN A 344 17.91 5.36 33.95
N GLY A 345 18.38 4.16 34.28
CA GLY A 345 17.68 3.20 35.12
C GLY A 345 17.44 1.84 34.46
N HIS A 346 17.30 0.84 35.32
CA HIS A 346 17.09 -0.57 34.96
C HIS A 346 15.66 -1.07 35.26
N HIS A 347 14.71 -0.15 35.40
CA HIS A 347 13.34 -0.47 35.81
C HIS A 347 12.57 -1.06 34.61
N HIS A 348 12.07 -2.27 34.76
CA HIS A 348 11.20 -2.92 33.78
C HIS A 348 9.86 -3.26 34.44
N ARG A 349 8.82 -3.50 33.64
CA ARG A 349 7.48 -3.80 34.15
C ARG A 349 7.48 -5.21 34.77
N GLU A 350 6.66 -5.46 35.78
CA GLU A 350 6.50 -6.83 36.33
C GLU A 350 6.13 -7.84 35.23
N GLU A 351 5.36 -7.41 34.24
CA GLU A 351 4.97 -8.23 33.09
C GLU A 351 6.15 -8.61 32.16
N GLU A 352 7.26 -7.89 32.25
CA GLU A 352 8.49 -8.10 31.48
C GLU A 352 9.42 -9.12 32.14
N GLU A 353 9.10 -9.62 33.34
CA GLU A 353 9.93 -10.60 34.08
C GLU A 353 10.23 -11.86 33.26
N ALA A 354 9.30 -12.30 32.39
CA ALA A 354 9.53 -13.46 31.51
C ALA A 354 10.58 -13.20 30.40
N PHE A 355 10.98 -11.95 30.18
CA PHE A 355 12.08 -11.56 29.29
C PHE A 355 13.39 -11.34 30.05
N ASP A 356 13.34 -11.22 31.39
CA ASP A 356 14.52 -11.08 32.22
C ASP A 356 15.22 -12.43 32.38
N ASP A 357 16.21 -12.67 31.55
CA ASP A 357 17.12 -13.82 31.62
C ASP A 357 18.33 -13.55 32.53
N LYS A 358 18.28 -12.48 33.33
CA LYS A 358 19.36 -12.01 34.23
C LYS A 358 20.66 -11.62 33.52
N THR A 359 20.68 -11.59 32.18
CA THR A 359 21.90 -11.20 31.45
C THR A 359 22.19 -9.71 31.55
N PHE A 360 21.20 -8.90 31.94
CA PHE A 360 21.39 -7.47 32.19
C PHE A 360 22.45 -7.24 33.28
N ASP A 361 22.32 -7.95 34.41
CA ASP A 361 23.19 -7.80 35.58
C ASP A 361 24.64 -8.21 35.30
N GLU A 362 24.83 -9.14 34.36
CA GLU A 362 26.15 -9.63 33.94
C GLU A 362 26.75 -8.82 32.78
N CYS A 363 25.98 -7.92 32.17
CA CYS A 363 26.39 -7.20 30.98
C CYS A 363 27.35 -6.05 31.32
N LYS A 364 28.61 -6.18 30.90
CA LYS A 364 29.66 -5.16 31.13
C LYS A 364 29.64 -3.98 30.15
N ARG A 365 28.72 -3.97 29.18
CA ARG A 365 28.64 -2.91 28.17
C ARG A 365 27.95 -1.68 28.77
N ASP A 366 28.44 -0.50 28.41
CA ASP A 366 27.81 0.76 28.79
C ASP A 366 26.50 0.95 28.00
N HIS A 367 25.36 0.64 28.63
CA HIS A 367 24.03 0.74 28.00
C HIS A 367 23.63 2.19 27.74
N MET A 368 24.17 3.16 28.49
CA MET A 368 23.92 4.57 28.23
C MET A 368 24.62 5.03 26.96
N VAL A 369 25.88 4.63 26.74
CA VAL A 369 26.61 4.94 25.50
C VAL A 369 26.01 4.19 24.32
N LEU A 370 25.70 2.90 24.48
CA LEU A 370 25.03 2.11 23.43
C LEU A 370 23.68 2.71 23.08
N GLY A 371 22.87 2.97 24.09
CA GLY A 371 21.55 3.57 23.93
C GLY A 371 21.64 4.94 23.29
N ASN A 372 22.61 5.78 23.67
CA ASN A 372 22.89 7.04 22.97
C ASN A 372 23.27 6.80 21.50
N ASN A 373 24.09 5.83 21.14
CA ASN A 373 24.39 5.53 19.73
C ASN A 373 23.16 5.05 18.95
N VAL A 374 22.20 4.42 19.63
CA VAL A 374 20.94 3.95 19.03
C VAL A 374 19.91 5.07 18.94
N VAL A 375 19.84 5.95 19.95
CA VAL A 375 18.79 6.95 20.19
C VAL A 375 19.20 8.37 19.72
N GLN A 376 20.49 8.72 19.76
CA GLN A 376 21.01 9.96 19.17
C GLN A 376 20.97 9.86 17.63
N GLY A 377 20.44 10.90 16.98
CA GLY A 377 20.15 10.87 15.54
C GLY A 377 18.85 10.14 15.18
N VAL A 378 18.07 9.66 16.16
CA VAL A 378 16.67 9.24 15.93
C VAL A 378 15.71 10.42 16.07
N GLY A 379 16.21 11.61 15.78
CA GLY A 379 15.39 12.59 15.11
C GLY A 379 15.06 12.10 13.70
N ALA A 380 14.48 10.89 13.58
CA ALA A 380 13.77 10.18 12.52
C ALA A 380 13.82 10.66 11.06
N SER A 381 14.73 11.54 10.69
CA SER A 381 14.75 12.20 9.41
C SER A 381 15.35 11.26 8.37
N PHE A 382 14.94 11.47 7.13
CA PHE A 382 15.52 10.75 6.02
C PHE A 382 17.04 11.01 5.91
N GLU A 383 17.52 12.19 6.31
CA GLU A 383 18.95 12.53 6.35
C GLU A 383 19.74 11.61 7.29
N ASP A 384 19.28 11.44 8.53
CA ASP A 384 19.95 10.60 9.52
C ASP A 384 20.02 9.13 9.08
N LEU A 385 18.95 8.66 8.41
CA LEU A 385 18.92 7.34 7.78
C LEU A 385 20.02 7.20 6.72
N LEU A 386 20.11 8.17 5.80
CA LEU A 386 21.11 8.16 4.73
C LEU A 386 22.55 8.14 5.26
N GLN A 387 22.86 9.02 6.23
CA GLN A 387 24.17 9.09 6.86
C GLN A 387 24.50 7.79 7.61
N SER A 388 23.51 7.19 8.27
CA SER A 388 23.67 5.91 8.97
C SER A 388 24.00 4.78 8.01
N LEU A 389 23.24 4.63 6.92
CA LEU A 389 23.48 3.61 5.91
C LEU A 389 24.86 3.75 5.28
N GLN A 390 25.30 4.98 5.01
CA GLN A 390 26.63 5.23 4.49
C GLN A 390 27.72 4.88 5.51
N THR A 391 27.58 5.31 6.75
CA THR A 391 28.51 5.02 7.84
C THR A 391 28.66 3.51 8.03
N ILE A 392 27.55 2.78 8.03
CA ILE A 392 27.55 1.32 8.13
C ILE A 392 28.24 0.69 6.91
N SER A 393 27.91 1.13 5.70
CA SER A 393 28.52 0.61 4.47
C SER A 393 30.04 0.82 4.44
N LYS A 394 30.53 1.93 5.02
CA LYS A 394 31.96 2.20 5.19
C LYS A 394 32.58 1.33 6.29
N LYS A 395 31.88 1.14 7.42
CA LYS A 395 32.34 0.31 8.55
C LYS A 395 32.45 -1.16 8.18
N TYR A 396 31.52 -1.68 7.37
CA TYR A 396 31.47 -3.08 6.95
C TYR A 396 31.47 -3.20 5.41
N PRO A 397 32.61 -2.94 4.74
CA PRO A 397 32.68 -2.94 3.28
C PRO A 397 32.44 -4.30 2.63
N ARG A 398 32.54 -5.39 3.41
CA ARG A 398 32.23 -6.76 2.97
C ARG A 398 30.75 -7.10 3.04
N ILE A 399 29.96 -6.31 3.77
CA ILE A 399 28.52 -6.53 3.93
C ILE A 399 27.78 -5.76 2.84
N ASN A 400 27.01 -6.48 2.06
CA ASN A 400 26.16 -5.95 1.02
C ASN A 400 24.78 -5.61 1.58
N ILE A 401 24.52 -4.32 1.78
CA ILE A 401 23.22 -3.83 2.27
C ILE A 401 22.29 -3.60 1.09
N LYS A 402 21.10 -4.19 1.13
CA LYS A 402 20.06 -4.09 0.10
C LYS A 402 18.70 -3.82 0.74
N PRO A 403 17.77 -3.17 0.05
CA PRO A 403 16.39 -3.11 0.52
C PRO A 403 15.70 -4.47 0.32
N ILE A 404 14.73 -4.81 1.18
CA ILE A 404 13.91 -6.02 1.03
C ILE A 404 13.05 -5.92 -0.24
N ASN A 405 12.39 -4.78 -0.42
CA ASN A 405 11.57 -4.48 -1.57
C ASN A 405 12.32 -3.55 -2.52
N ASN A 406 12.04 -3.66 -3.82
CA ASN A 406 12.54 -2.69 -4.79
C ASN A 406 12.04 -1.29 -4.39
N LEU A 407 12.96 -0.32 -4.33
CA LEU A 407 12.62 1.08 -4.02
C LEU A 407 12.24 1.89 -5.27
N GLN A 408 12.24 1.24 -6.44
CA GLN A 408 11.81 1.85 -7.69
C GLN A 408 10.34 2.29 -7.58
N GLY A 409 10.10 3.60 -7.72
CA GLY A 409 8.74 4.12 -7.72
C GLY A 409 8.17 4.39 -6.33
N ILE A 410 9.00 4.38 -5.27
CA ILE A 410 8.54 4.82 -3.95
C ILE A 410 8.06 6.28 -4.02
N VAL A 411 6.86 6.53 -3.48
CA VAL A 411 6.28 7.87 -3.46
C VAL A 411 6.64 8.57 -2.16
N LEU A 412 7.25 9.75 -2.26
CA LEU A 412 7.73 10.56 -1.15
C LEU A 412 7.11 11.96 -1.20
N HIS A 413 6.95 12.58 -0.04
CA HIS A 413 6.60 13.98 0.05
C HIS A 413 7.85 14.83 -0.28
N PRO A 414 7.75 15.96 -1.01
CA PRO A 414 8.90 16.83 -1.26
C PRO A 414 9.65 17.26 0.01
N PHE A 415 8.97 17.35 1.16
CA PHE A 415 9.54 17.78 2.44
C PHE A 415 10.35 16.71 3.16
N HIS A 416 10.38 15.45 2.69
CA HIS A 416 11.25 14.43 3.27
C HIS A 416 12.74 14.69 3.00
N LEU A 417 13.04 15.42 1.92
CA LEU A 417 14.42 15.72 1.50
C LEU A 417 14.84 17.17 1.81
N VAL A 418 13.94 18.01 2.29
CA VAL A 418 14.23 19.41 2.59
C VAL A 418 13.74 19.77 3.97
N ASN A 419 14.53 20.54 4.71
CA ASN A 419 14.09 21.03 6.01
C ASN A 419 13.16 22.23 5.81
N VAL A 420 11.89 22.09 6.18
CA VAL A 420 10.85 23.15 6.00
C VAL A 420 10.41 23.81 7.30
N THR A 421 10.90 23.33 8.45
CA THR A 421 10.45 23.79 9.78
C THR A 421 11.51 24.64 10.47
N THR A 422 11.09 25.74 11.09
CA THR A 422 11.90 26.45 12.09
C THR A 422 11.74 25.70 13.40
N ARG A 423 12.77 24.98 13.90
CA ARG A 423 12.64 24.26 15.19
C ARG A 423 12.27 25.25 16.29
N ARG A 424 11.06 25.12 16.87
CA ARG A 424 10.78 25.68 18.20
C ARG A 424 11.56 24.85 19.22
N ASN A 425 12.43 25.49 20.01
CA ASN A 425 12.87 24.93 21.28
C ASN A 425 11.62 24.86 22.19
N PRO A 426 11.04 23.68 22.48
CA PRO A 426 9.75 23.62 23.18
C PRO A 426 9.88 23.87 24.69
N PHE A 427 11.11 23.95 25.20
CA PHE A 427 11.39 24.19 26.61
C PHE A 427 12.39 25.34 26.71
N GLY A 428 12.04 26.36 27.48
CA GLY A 428 12.77 27.62 27.63
C GLY A 428 14.14 27.48 28.30
N HIS A 429 15.09 26.85 27.62
CA HIS A 429 16.51 27.07 27.89
C HIS A 429 16.94 28.37 27.22
N LEU A 430 16.63 29.49 27.89
CA LEU A 430 17.41 30.71 27.80
C LEU A 430 18.82 30.35 28.28
N HIS A 431 19.77 30.31 27.34
CA HIS A 431 21.23 30.13 27.48
C HIS A 431 21.79 28.88 26.78
N GLN A 432 21.85 28.94 25.46
CA GLN A 432 23.08 28.70 24.70
C GLN A 432 22.87 29.22 23.27
N GLN A 433 23.07 30.53 23.10
CA GLN A 433 23.36 31.12 21.80
C GLN A 433 24.77 30.68 21.39
N ASN A 434 24.93 29.45 20.95
CA ASN A 434 26.10 29.04 20.20
C ASN A 434 25.68 28.91 18.75
N ASN A 435 26.00 29.96 17.97
CA ASN A 435 25.93 30.06 16.52
C ASN A 435 24.68 29.47 15.87
N ASP A 436 23.71 30.35 15.55
CA ASP A 436 22.79 30.16 14.43
C ASP A 436 23.60 30.08 13.11
N GLN A 437 24.32 28.99 12.90
CA GLN A 437 24.64 28.56 11.55
C GLN A 437 23.30 28.25 10.90
N VAL A 438 22.95 29.03 9.88
CA VAL A 438 21.92 28.71 8.89
C VAL A 438 22.10 27.22 8.57
N ARG A 439 21.20 26.37 9.08
CA ARG A 439 21.31 24.93 8.86
C ARG A 439 21.31 24.72 7.36
N THR A 440 22.45 24.30 6.83
CA THR A 440 22.62 23.93 5.43
C THR A 440 21.63 22.84 5.09
N ASP A 441 21.04 22.91 3.89
CA ASP A 441 20.08 21.89 3.48
C ASP A 441 20.73 20.51 3.47
N PRO A 442 19.98 19.45 3.84
CA PRO A 442 20.50 18.08 3.89
C PRO A 442 21.16 17.67 2.57
N VAL A 443 20.54 18.08 1.46
CA VAL A 443 20.97 17.72 0.10
C VAL A 443 22.25 18.46 -0.32
N SER A 444 22.60 19.56 0.36
CA SER A 444 23.85 20.29 0.15
C SER A 444 25.04 19.62 0.84
N ASN A 445 24.81 18.69 1.76
CA ASN A 445 25.85 17.94 2.44
C ASN A 445 26.42 16.84 1.52
N GLU A 446 27.74 16.83 1.33
CA GLU A 446 28.44 15.86 0.48
C GLU A 446 28.22 14.41 0.95
N GLU A 447 28.14 14.16 2.26
CA GLU A 447 27.88 12.83 2.82
C GLU A 447 26.50 12.32 2.41
N VAL A 448 25.49 13.18 2.48
CA VAL A 448 24.12 12.88 2.07
C VAL A 448 24.04 12.65 0.57
N GLN A 449 24.70 13.46 -0.25
CA GLN A 449 24.78 13.23 -1.70
C GLN A 449 25.44 11.89 -2.05
N ASN A 450 26.48 11.52 -1.31
CA ASN A 450 27.15 10.23 -1.47
C ASN A 450 26.23 9.07 -1.07
N ALA A 451 25.45 9.21 -0.01
CA ALA A 451 24.45 8.22 0.41
C ALA A 451 23.31 8.08 -0.61
N ILE A 452 22.81 9.19 -1.16
CA ILE A 452 21.81 9.20 -2.25
C ILE A 452 22.37 8.49 -3.50
N ARG A 453 23.63 8.76 -3.85
CA ARG A 453 24.30 8.08 -4.98
C ARG A 453 24.43 6.58 -4.74
N TRP A 454 24.70 6.17 -3.50
CA TRP A 454 24.72 4.76 -3.10
C TRP A 454 23.33 4.13 -3.23
N LEU A 455 22.26 4.78 -2.74
CA LEU A 455 20.88 4.30 -2.89
C LEU A 455 20.48 4.15 -4.35
N SER A 456 20.74 5.15 -5.18
CA SER A 456 20.42 5.11 -6.61
C SER A 456 21.15 3.95 -7.30
N LYS A 457 22.45 3.76 -7.05
CA LYS A 457 23.25 2.74 -7.72
C LYS A 457 23.03 1.31 -7.21
N LYS A 458 22.79 1.14 -5.91
CA LYS A 458 22.70 -0.19 -5.27
C LYS A 458 21.27 -0.67 -5.06
N CYS A 459 20.32 0.24 -4.95
CA CYS A 459 18.93 -0.05 -4.56
C CYS A 459 17.92 0.32 -5.65
N ASP A 460 18.38 0.72 -6.84
CA ASP A 460 17.57 1.32 -7.92
C ASP A 460 16.62 2.42 -7.42
N TRP A 461 17.09 3.20 -6.44
CA TRP A 461 16.28 4.24 -5.84
C TRP A 461 16.00 5.34 -6.84
N LYS A 462 14.75 5.36 -7.30
CA LYS A 462 14.14 6.40 -8.12
C LYS A 462 12.86 6.75 -7.37
N PRO A 463 12.77 7.89 -6.67
CA PRO A 463 11.55 8.29 -5.99
C PRO A 463 10.54 8.88 -6.97
N ILE A 464 9.31 9.05 -6.50
CA ILE A 464 8.26 9.87 -7.11
C ILE A 464 7.87 10.91 -6.06
N LEU A 465 7.90 12.19 -6.39
CA LEU A 465 7.54 13.26 -5.48
C LEU A 465 6.03 13.51 -5.56
N ALA A 466 5.29 13.22 -4.49
CA ALA A 466 3.87 13.54 -4.37
C ALA A 466 3.69 15.06 -4.18
N TRP A 467 3.06 15.70 -5.16
CA TRP A 467 2.90 17.15 -5.20
C TRP A 467 1.59 17.64 -4.59
N ASP A 468 0.73 16.73 -4.11
CA ASP A 468 -0.60 17.04 -3.59
C ASP A 468 -0.61 18.15 -2.52
N SER A 469 0.37 18.16 -1.62
CA SER A 469 0.51 19.18 -0.56
C SER A 469 0.81 20.59 -1.09
N MET A 470 1.38 20.66 -2.30
CA MET A 470 1.76 21.90 -2.99
C MET A 470 0.63 22.40 -3.89
N MET A 471 -0.43 21.61 -4.11
CA MET A 471 -1.57 21.97 -4.96
C MET A 471 -2.55 22.92 -4.24
N CYS A 472 -2.06 24.06 -3.75
CA CYS A 472 -2.86 25.05 -3.07
C CYS A 472 -2.32 26.46 -3.30
N ASP A 473 -3.19 27.40 -3.70
CA ASP A 473 -2.82 28.79 -3.96
C ASP A 473 -2.33 29.53 -2.70
N VAL A 474 -2.80 29.15 -1.51
CA VAL A 474 -2.41 29.77 -0.24
C VAL A 474 -1.19 29.14 0.41
N PHE A 475 -0.41 28.33 -0.31
CA PHE A 475 0.79 27.69 0.21
C PHE A 475 1.79 28.72 0.80
N PRO A 476 2.39 28.47 1.99
CA PRO A 476 2.29 27.28 2.84
C PRO A 476 1.19 27.34 3.92
N ALA A 477 0.26 28.30 3.87
CA ALA A 477 -0.78 28.46 4.90
C ALA A 477 -1.79 27.29 4.96
N ASN A 478 -1.83 26.45 3.92
CA ASN A 478 -2.59 25.20 3.90
C ASN A 478 -1.94 24.07 4.70
N LEU A 479 -0.66 24.19 5.06
CA LEU A 479 0.04 23.24 5.92
C LEU A 479 -0.38 23.44 7.39
N GLU A 480 -0.19 22.42 8.25
CA GLU A 480 -0.68 22.40 9.63
C GLU A 480 -0.46 23.72 10.40
N PRO A 481 -1.53 24.38 10.90
CA PRO A 481 -1.43 25.68 11.60
C PRO A 481 -0.64 25.66 12.91
N SER A 482 -0.40 24.47 13.47
CA SER A 482 0.31 24.29 14.75
C SER A 482 1.82 24.53 14.63
N ARG A 483 2.35 24.73 13.41
CA ARG A 483 3.78 24.77 13.11
C ARG A 483 4.23 26.10 12.50
N THR A 484 5.45 26.47 12.84
CA THR A 484 6.18 27.58 12.17
C THR A 484 6.99 27.01 11.02
N PHE A 485 6.47 27.17 9.80
CA PHE A 485 7.20 26.90 8.56
C PHE A 485 8.16 28.04 8.23
N LEU A 486 9.20 27.72 7.46
CA LEU A 486 10.02 28.73 6.82
C LEU A 486 9.17 29.57 5.83
N PRO A 487 9.57 30.81 5.54
CA PRO A 487 8.96 31.61 4.48
C PRO A 487 8.84 30.83 3.16
N LYS A 488 7.77 31.10 2.41
CA LYS A 488 7.48 30.42 1.13
C LYS A 488 8.69 30.37 0.20
N ALA A 489 9.36 31.51 -0.01
CA ALA A 489 10.52 31.64 -0.88
C ALA A 489 11.68 30.71 -0.45
N ASP A 490 11.93 30.61 0.86
CA ASP A 490 12.99 29.75 1.40
C ASP A 490 12.66 28.28 1.14
N VAL A 491 11.42 27.85 1.39
CA VAL A 491 10.98 26.47 1.13
C VAL A 491 11.16 26.11 -0.35
N LEU A 492 10.74 27.00 -1.26
CA LEU A 492 10.85 26.76 -2.70
C LEU A 492 12.31 26.71 -3.17
N SER A 493 13.17 27.58 -2.66
CA SER A 493 14.61 27.58 -2.94
C SER A 493 15.28 26.26 -2.51
N ARG A 494 14.89 25.73 -1.34
CA ARG A 494 15.37 24.43 -0.85
C ARG A 494 14.93 23.27 -1.74
N ILE A 495 13.66 23.28 -2.15
CA ILE A 495 13.12 22.27 -3.08
C ILE A 495 13.86 22.34 -4.43
N GLN A 496 14.09 23.53 -4.97
CA GLN A 496 14.83 23.72 -6.22
C GLN A 496 16.25 23.16 -6.11
N THR A 497 16.96 23.45 -5.02
CA THR A 497 18.30 22.93 -4.74
C THR A 497 18.31 21.41 -4.65
N MET A 498 17.31 20.83 -3.99
CA MET A 498 17.12 19.39 -3.88
C MET A 498 16.90 18.72 -5.25
N VAL A 499 16.00 19.25 -6.07
CA VAL A 499 15.73 18.73 -7.43
C VAL A 499 16.97 18.85 -8.33
N ALA A 500 17.66 19.99 -8.30
CA ALA A 500 18.88 20.20 -9.06
C ALA A 500 19.98 19.19 -8.67
N THR A 501 20.10 18.89 -7.38
CA THR A 501 21.06 17.91 -6.88
C THR A 501 20.71 16.48 -7.31
N LEU A 502 19.45 16.07 -7.21
CA LEU A 502 18.99 14.76 -7.70
C LEU A 502 19.30 14.59 -9.19
N ARG A 503 19.06 15.64 -9.99
CA ARG A 503 19.39 15.65 -11.42
C ARG A 503 20.89 15.53 -11.67
N LYS A 504 21.73 16.26 -10.92
CA LYS A 504 23.21 16.13 -10.97
C LYS A 504 23.70 14.72 -10.64
N LEU A 505 22.95 13.98 -9.81
CA LEU A 505 23.21 12.59 -9.46
C LEU A 505 22.66 11.58 -10.49
N ASN A 506 22.12 12.05 -11.63
CA ASN A 506 21.46 11.26 -12.67
C ASN A 506 20.22 10.49 -12.17
N ILE A 507 19.50 11.05 -11.18
CA ILE A 507 18.23 10.51 -10.70
C ILE A 507 17.10 11.24 -11.44
N PRO A 508 16.17 10.53 -12.11
CA PRO A 508 15.07 11.16 -12.83
C PRO A 508 14.11 11.86 -11.87
N ILE A 509 13.67 13.06 -12.25
CA ILE A 509 12.73 13.86 -11.48
C ILE A 509 11.31 13.47 -11.89
N ARG A 510 10.62 12.77 -11.01
CA ARG A 510 9.28 12.24 -11.27
C ARG A 510 8.30 12.80 -10.27
N ILE A 511 7.22 13.39 -10.76
CA ILE A 511 6.20 14.05 -9.95
C ILE A 511 4.88 13.30 -10.12
N SER A 512 4.17 13.09 -9.02
CA SER A 512 2.80 12.58 -9.02
C SER A 512 1.85 13.62 -8.41
N ILE A 513 0.74 13.84 -9.09
CA ILE A 513 -0.41 14.61 -8.64
C ILE A 513 -1.57 13.62 -8.50
N GLY A 514 -2.11 13.48 -7.30
CA GLY A 514 -3.24 12.60 -7.03
C GLY A 514 -2.90 11.27 -6.39
N ASP A 515 -1.76 11.13 -5.74
CA ASP A 515 -1.44 9.93 -4.96
C ASP A 515 -2.10 9.96 -3.57
N ARG A 516 -3.43 10.07 -3.59
CA ARG A 516 -4.27 10.29 -2.41
C ARG A 516 -4.81 9.02 -1.76
N THR A 517 -4.65 7.87 -2.41
CA THR A 517 -4.97 6.55 -1.81
C THR A 517 -4.13 6.29 -0.55
N ASN A 518 -2.96 6.90 -0.44
CA ASN A 518 -2.03 6.73 0.68
C ASN A 518 -1.90 7.97 1.59
N THR A 519 -2.22 9.19 1.12
CA THR A 519 -1.95 10.44 1.87
C THR A 519 -3.17 11.06 2.56
N CYS A 520 -4.40 10.60 2.25
CA CYS A 520 -5.60 11.05 2.94
C CYS A 520 -6.59 9.89 3.13
N PRO A 521 -6.68 9.30 4.33
CA PRO A 521 -7.71 8.31 4.65
C PRO A 521 -9.11 8.95 4.78
N SER A 522 -9.27 10.25 4.51
CA SER A 522 -10.56 10.93 4.53
C SER A 522 -11.41 10.46 3.34
N SER A 523 -12.24 9.45 3.59
CA SER A 523 -13.38 9.13 2.75
C SER A 523 -14.35 10.33 2.75
N GLY A 524 -14.22 11.24 1.77
CA GLY A 524 -15.02 12.45 1.68
C GLY A 524 -14.72 13.33 0.46
N LEU A 525 -15.60 14.29 0.19
CA LEU A 525 -15.54 15.24 -0.94
C LEU A 525 -14.23 16.06 -0.98
N ASP A 526 -13.65 16.34 0.19
CA ASP A 526 -12.46 17.19 0.32
C ASP A 526 -11.17 16.48 -0.16
N GLY A 527 -11.17 15.15 -0.21
CA GLY A 527 -10.01 14.34 -0.59
C GLY A 527 -9.86 14.10 -2.09
N SER A 528 -10.89 14.33 -2.91
CA SER A 528 -10.94 13.85 -4.32
C SER A 528 -10.80 14.93 -5.39
N LEU A 529 -10.76 16.21 -5.00
CA LEU A 529 -10.72 17.36 -5.91
C LEU A 529 -9.40 18.11 -5.74
N TYR A 530 -8.89 18.66 -6.85
CA TYR A 530 -7.64 19.44 -6.84
C TYR A 530 -7.89 20.94 -6.76
N PHE A 531 -9.02 21.39 -7.26
CA PHE A 531 -9.29 22.80 -7.48
C PHE A 531 -10.50 23.23 -6.65
N GLY A 532 -10.21 23.96 -5.56
CA GLY A 532 -11.20 24.61 -4.70
C GLY A 532 -11.00 26.12 -4.68
N ASP A 533 -12.05 26.84 -4.30
CA ASP A 533 -11.91 28.27 -4.00
C ASP A 533 -11.05 28.43 -2.75
N PHE A 534 -10.20 29.44 -2.71
CA PHE A 534 -9.31 29.69 -1.59
C PHE A 534 -9.69 30.97 -0.85
N LYS A 535 -9.40 30.99 0.44
CA LYS A 535 -9.63 32.16 1.31
C LYS A 535 -8.54 33.19 1.07
N ALA A 536 -8.94 34.40 0.71
CA ALA A 536 -8.08 35.56 0.61
C ALA A 536 -8.64 36.69 1.48
N PHE A 537 -7.79 37.65 1.84
CA PHE A 537 -8.21 38.88 2.50
C PHE A 537 -8.02 40.04 1.55
N VAL A 538 -9.09 40.83 1.35
CA VAL A 538 -9.08 42.03 0.51
C VAL A 538 -9.29 43.26 1.39
N GLY A 539 -8.56 44.33 1.09
CA GLY A 539 -8.54 45.57 1.87
C GLY A 539 -7.39 45.65 2.88
N GLU A 540 -7.15 46.86 3.37
CA GLU A 540 -6.14 47.18 4.39
C GLU A 540 -6.82 47.55 5.72
N ASP A 541 -6.15 47.26 6.84
CA ASP A 541 -6.55 47.61 8.20
C ASP A 541 -8.02 47.31 8.55
N GLU A 542 -8.82 48.34 8.84
CA GLU A 542 -10.23 48.22 9.26
C GLU A 542 -11.16 47.74 8.12
N ASN A 543 -10.71 47.79 6.86
CA ASN A 543 -11.48 47.34 5.69
C ASN A 543 -11.11 45.91 5.25
N LYS A 544 -10.22 45.24 5.98
CA LYS A 544 -9.80 43.87 5.68
C LYS A 544 -10.95 42.89 5.91
N HIS A 545 -11.48 42.31 4.85
CA HIS A 545 -12.53 41.29 4.92
C HIS A 545 -12.13 40.03 4.17
N GLU A 546 -12.64 38.89 4.63
CA GLU A 546 -12.39 37.58 4.04
C GLU A 546 -13.27 37.40 2.80
N VAL A 547 -12.65 36.98 1.69
CA VAL A 547 -13.32 36.65 0.43
C VAL A 547 -12.85 35.28 -0.06
N LEU A 548 -13.73 34.57 -0.76
CA LEU A 548 -13.39 33.34 -1.47
C LEU A 548 -13.09 33.68 -2.93
N LEU A 549 -11.87 33.37 -3.38
CA LEU A 549 -11.43 33.60 -4.75
C LEU A 549 -11.24 32.27 -5.49
N PRO A 550 -11.48 32.23 -6.81
CA PRO A 550 -11.27 31.03 -7.59
C PRO A 550 -9.77 30.72 -7.73
N THR A 551 -9.42 29.44 -7.68
CA THR A 551 -8.02 28.95 -7.74
C THR A 551 -7.21 29.56 -8.89
N GLN A 552 -5.96 29.95 -8.64
CA GLN A 552 -5.05 30.42 -9.68
C GLN A 552 -4.12 29.31 -10.19
N ALA A 553 -4.30 28.08 -9.69
CA ALA A 553 -3.44 26.93 -9.95
C ALA A 553 -1.94 27.22 -9.68
N SER A 554 -1.66 28.02 -8.64
CA SER A 554 -0.31 28.43 -8.23
C SER A 554 0.35 27.35 -7.37
N PHE A 555 0.82 26.29 -8.01
CA PHE A 555 1.32 25.07 -7.37
C PHE A 555 2.85 25.03 -7.24
N ASN A 556 3.51 26.17 -7.42
CA ASN A 556 4.93 26.38 -7.13
C ASN A 556 5.87 25.45 -7.91
N LEU A 557 5.51 25.10 -9.14
CA LEU A 557 6.33 24.27 -10.03
C LEU A 557 7.33 25.08 -10.86
N THR A 558 7.16 26.40 -11.00
CA THR A 558 7.95 27.23 -11.94
C THR A 558 9.46 27.03 -11.81
N ALA A 559 9.98 27.01 -10.58
CA ALA A 559 11.41 26.86 -10.30
C ALA A 559 12.00 25.48 -10.68
N ILE A 560 11.16 24.46 -10.87
CA ILE A 560 11.58 23.08 -11.13
C ILE A 560 10.99 22.44 -12.39
N ALA A 561 10.00 23.06 -13.02
CA ALA A 561 9.23 22.47 -14.13
C ALA A 561 10.14 22.07 -15.30
N ASN A 562 11.16 22.86 -15.59
CA ASN A 562 12.16 22.56 -16.61
C ASN A 562 13.01 21.33 -16.27
N MET A 563 13.09 20.89 -15.01
CA MET A 563 13.87 19.72 -14.58
C MET A 563 13.03 18.44 -14.47
N VAL A 564 11.71 18.50 -14.65
CA VAL A 564 10.81 17.34 -14.51
C VAL A 564 10.94 16.40 -15.71
N ASP A 565 11.17 15.11 -15.45
CA ASP A 565 11.28 14.07 -16.46
C ASP A 565 9.97 13.26 -16.61
N GLU A 566 9.25 13.00 -15.52
CA GLU A 566 7.96 12.29 -15.56
C GLU A 566 6.90 13.02 -14.74
N LEU A 567 5.69 13.15 -15.28
CA LEU A 567 4.52 13.69 -14.60
C LEU A 567 3.39 12.67 -14.63
N THR A 568 2.83 12.36 -13.46
CA THR A 568 1.64 11.51 -13.34
C THR A 568 0.50 12.35 -12.76
N ILE A 569 -0.64 12.34 -13.43
CA ILE A 569 -1.88 12.97 -12.96
C ILE A 569 -2.93 11.87 -12.90
N GLN A 570 -3.46 11.63 -11.71
CA GLN A 570 -4.44 10.58 -11.50
C GLN A 570 -5.61 11.08 -10.66
N TYR A 571 -6.82 10.62 -10.94
CA TYR A 571 -7.98 10.80 -10.09
C TYR A 571 -8.39 9.45 -9.50
N PRO A 572 -8.85 9.41 -8.24
CA PRO A 572 -9.43 8.20 -7.71
C PRO A 572 -10.79 7.91 -8.41
N VAL A 573 -11.17 6.65 -8.51
CA VAL A 573 -12.33 6.22 -9.33
C VAL A 573 -13.66 6.59 -8.65
N ASP A 574 -13.63 6.93 -7.37
CA ASP A 574 -14.77 7.26 -6.50
C ASP A 574 -14.98 8.78 -6.29
N VAL A 575 -14.32 9.64 -7.09
CA VAL A 575 -14.48 11.11 -7.04
C VAL A 575 -15.95 11.52 -7.18
N PRO A 576 -16.52 12.31 -6.25
CA PRO A 576 -17.88 12.83 -6.37
C PRO A 576 -18.06 13.68 -7.65
N GLY A 577 -19.13 13.42 -8.40
CA GLY A 577 -19.39 14.03 -9.71
C GLY A 577 -18.90 13.20 -10.90
N VAL A 578 -17.98 12.27 -10.66
CA VAL A 578 -17.92 11.02 -11.41
C VAL A 578 -18.87 10.07 -10.68
N SER A 579 -19.90 9.55 -11.33
CA SER A 579 -20.89 8.71 -10.63
C SER A 579 -20.22 7.44 -10.07
N GLY A 580 -19.84 7.48 -8.79
CA GLY A 580 -19.22 6.37 -8.07
C GLY A 580 -20.15 5.16 -7.95
N TRP A 581 -19.59 4.05 -7.47
CA TRP A 581 -20.21 2.72 -7.36
C TRP A 581 -21.65 2.69 -6.81
N LEU A 582 -22.02 3.65 -5.96
CA LEU A 582 -23.34 3.74 -5.31
C LEU A 582 -24.42 4.47 -6.14
N ARG A 583 -24.06 5.17 -7.22
CA ARG A 583 -24.99 5.97 -8.06
C ARG A 583 -24.89 5.64 -9.55
N ALA A 584 -24.68 4.37 -9.92
CA ALA A 584 -24.47 3.93 -11.30
C ALA A 584 -25.63 4.22 -12.31
N ALA A 585 -26.71 4.91 -11.90
CA ALA A 585 -27.89 5.16 -12.72
C ALA A 585 -28.49 6.59 -12.61
N LYS A 586 -27.86 7.54 -11.90
CA LYS A 586 -28.39 8.93 -11.81
C LYS A 586 -27.59 9.89 -12.71
N ARG A 587 -28.29 10.80 -13.39
CA ARG A 587 -27.66 11.91 -14.15
C ARG A 587 -26.83 12.79 -13.21
N PRO A 588 -25.70 13.37 -13.67
CA PRO A 588 -24.96 14.34 -12.88
C PRO A 588 -25.87 15.50 -12.44
N THR A 589 -25.87 15.79 -11.16
CA THR A 589 -26.56 16.94 -10.55
C THR A 589 -25.94 18.25 -11.01
N PRO A 590 -26.64 19.39 -10.89
CA PRO A 590 -26.08 20.71 -11.20
C PRO A 590 -24.80 21.01 -10.42
N ALA A 591 -24.73 20.61 -9.14
CA ALA A 591 -23.54 20.79 -8.31
C ALA A 591 -22.34 19.95 -8.81
N GLU A 592 -22.57 18.69 -9.20
CA GLU A 592 -21.53 17.82 -9.77
C GLU A 592 -21.00 18.36 -11.11
N LYS A 593 -21.88 18.94 -11.94
CA LYS A 593 -21.46 19.61 -13.18
C LYS A 593 -20.64 20.87 -12.91
N ALA A 594 -21.06 21.70 -11.95
CA ALA A 594 -20.34 22.91 -11.57
C ALA A 594 -18.94 22.57 -11.02
N LEU A 595 -18.84 21.51 -10.22
CA LEU A 595 -17.58 20.99 -9.70
C LEU A 595 -16.67 20.48 -10.82
N MET A 596 -17.19 19.71 -11.77
CA MET A 596 -16.39 19.27 -12.94
C MET A 596 -15.92 20.45 -13.79
N GLN A 597 -16.77 21.46 -13.97
CA GLN A 597 -16.40 22.69 -14.67
C GLN A 597 -15.26 23.43 -13.95
N ARG A 598 -15.32 23.50 -12.62
CA ARG A 598 -14.26 24.10 -11.80
C ARG A 598 -12.93 23.36 -11.94
N GLU A 599 -12.96 22.03 -11.95
CA GLU A 599 -11.76 21.21 -12.18
C GLU A 599 -11.16 21.45 -13.59
N MET A 600 -12.00 21.50 -14.63
CA MET A 600 -11.55 21.82 -16.00
C MET A 600 -10.90 23.21 -16.07
N VAL A 601 -11.53 24.24 -15.50
CA VAL A 601 -10.96 25.59 -15.42
C VAL A 601 -9.63 25.60 -14.67
N GLY A 602 -9.54 24.93 -13.53
CA GLY A 602 -8.31 24.79 -12.75
C GLY A 602 -7.17 24.14 -13.55
N TRP A 603 -7.46 23.06 -14.27
CA TRP A 603 -6.49 22.42 -15.15
C TRP A 603 -6.06 23.31 -16.32
N ARG A 604 -6.96 24.10 -16.91
CA ARG A 604 -6.56 25.05 -17.96
C ARG A 604 -5.58 26.08 -17.42
N ARG A 605 -5.83 26.62 -16.22
CA ARG A 605 -4.89 27.53 -15.54
C ARG A 605 -3.56 26.85 -15.25
N PHE A 606 -3.58 25.60 -14.77
CA PHE A 606 -2.38 24.80 -14.53
C PHE A 606 -1.55 24.63 -15.82
N TRP A 607 -2.17 24.21 -16.93
CA TRP A 607 -1.46 24.01 -18.18
C TRP A 607 -0.99 25.32 -18.79
N MET A 608 -1.80 26.38 -18.74
CA MET A 608 -1.41 27.73 -19.16
C MET A 608 -0.12 28.18 -18.46
N ARG A 609 -0.02 27.89 -17.16
CA ARG A 609 1.12 28.27 -16.33
C ARG A 609 2.37 27.43 -16.60
N TYR A 610 2.24 26.10 -16.65
CA TYR A 610 3.40 25.20 -16.58
C TYR A 610 3.74 24.47 -17.88
N ALA A 611 2.82 24.35 -18.85
CA ALA A 611 3.04 23.51 -20.04
C ALA A 611 4.30 23.91 -20.82
N SER A 612 4.52 25.21 -21.04
CA SER A 612 5.67 25.75 -21.75
C SER A 612 7.01 25.59 -21.00
N GLN A 613 6.96 25.27 -19.70
CA GLN A 613 8.14 25.15 -18.85
C GLN A 613 8.68 23.72 -18.80
N PHE A 614 7.88 22.70 -19.17
CA PHE A 614 8.23 21.27 -19.10
C PHE A 614 9.21 20.80 -20.20
N GLN A 615 10.36 21.45 -20.33
CA GLN A 615 11.33 21.20 -21.40
C GLN A 615 11.96 19.79 -21.35
N ASN A 616 12.13 19.21 -20.15
CA ASN A 616 12.74 17.89 -20.01
C ASN A 616 11.71 16.74 -19.91
N LEU A 617 10.41 17.02 -19.93
CA LEU A 617 9.38 16.01 -19.72
C LEU A 617 9.44 14.90 -20.77
N LYS A 618 9.58 13.66 -20.33
CA LYS A 618 9.68 12.44 -21.16
C LYS A 618 8.44 11.59 -21.10
N LYS A 619 7.70 11.65 -20.00
CA LYS A 619 6.51 10.83 -19.78
C LYS A 619 5.43 11.64 -19.07
N LEU A 620 4.22 11.61 -19.61
CA LEU A 620 3.00 12.10 -18.97
C LEU A 620 2.01 10.94 -18.85
N THR A 621 1.69 10.54 -17.62
CA THR A 621 0.67 9.52 -17.35
C THR A 621 -0.60 10.23 -16.88
N ALA A 622 -1.71 9.99 -17.56
CA ALA A 622 -3.02 10.54 -17.23
C ALA A 622 -3.99 9.40 -16.93
N ASN A 623 -4.55 9.38 -15.72
CA ASN A 623 -5.69 8.56 -15.32
C ASN A 623 -6.81 9.47 -14.82
N ILE A 624 -7.60 10.01 -15.74
CA ILE A 624 -8.50 11.14 -15.46
C ILE A 624 -9.89 10.92 -16.10
N PRO A 625 -10.93 11.64 -15.65
CA PRO A 625 -12.22 11.67 -16.33
C PRO A 625 -12.09 12.12 -17.80
N ASN A 626 -12.81 11.44 -18.70
CA ASN A 626 -12.78 11.71 -20.13
C ASN A 626 -13.10 13.18 -20.46
N ASP A 627 -14.03 13.80 -19.75
CA ASP A 627 -14.41 15.19 -20.01
C ASP A 627 -13.26 16.17 -19.74
N ILE A 628 -12.47 15.93 -18.69
CA ILE A 628 -11.23 16.69 -18.41
C ILE A 628 -10.19 16.42 -19.48
N TYR A 629 -10.03 15.16 -19.90
CA TYR A 629 -9.09 14.79 -20.95
C TYR A 629 -9.39 15.52 -22.26
N GLU A 630 -10.65 15.52 -22.72
CA GLU A 630 -11.06 16.22 -23.93
C GLU A 630 -10.90 17.75 -23.80
N ASP A 631 -11.07 18.29 -22.58
CA ASP A 631 -10.84 19.71 -22.30
C ASP A 631 -9.38 20.11 -22.45
N TRP A 632 -8.44 19.26 -22.03
CA TRP A 632 -7.01 19.53 -22.16
C TRP A 632 -6.55 19.72 -23.61
N GLY A 633 -7.24 19.09 -24.56
CA GLY A 633 -6.97 19.27 -26.00
C GLY A 633 -7.21 20.69 -26.50
N ARG A 634 -7.99 21.50 -25.78
CA ARG A 634 -8.25 22.92 -26.08
C ARG A 634 -7.24 23.86 -25.42
N GLY A 635 -6.45 23.38 -24.46
CA GLY A 635 -5.53 24.19 -23.66
C GLY A 635 -4.09 24.21 -24.17
N GLU A 636 -3.18 24.62 -23.29
CA GLU A 636 -1.73 24.68 -23.57
C GLU A 636 -1.04 23.32 -23.54
N LEU A 637 -1.68 22.28 -22.97
CA LEU A 637 -1.14 20.92 -23.03
C LEU A 637 -0.99 20.43 -24.48
N ALA A 638 -1.90 20.83 -25.37
CA ALA A 638 -1.81 20.51 -26.80
C ALA A 638 -0.52 21.05 -27.42
N ASN A 639 -0.01 22.21 -26.97
CA ASN A 639 1.24 22.77 -27.46
C ASN A 639 2.45 21.96 -26.96
N LEU A 640 2.42 21.51 -25.69
CA LEU A 640 3.46 20.65 -25.12
C LEU A 640 3.56 19.30 -25.86
N LEU A 641 2.41 18.73 -26.25
CA LEU A 641 2.32 17.43 -26.94
C LEU A 641 2.38 17.52 -28.47
N GLY A 642 2.53 18.74 -29.01
CA GLY A 642 2.60 19.02 -30.45
C GLY A 642 3.89 18.59 -31.12
N ASP A 643 4.97 18.34 -30.36
CA ASP A 643 6.24 17.82 -30.89
C ASP A 643 6.09 16.38 -31.40
N ASP A 644 6.44 16.11 -32.66
CA ASP A 644 6.27 14.81 -33.31
C ASP A 644 6.89 13.63 -32.55
N ARG A 645 7.87 13.87 -31.68
CA ARG A 645 8.54 12.86 -30.85
C ARG A 645 7.63 12.17 -29.83
N TRP A 646 6.51 12.78 -29.44
CA TRP A 646 5.57 12.11 -28.52
C TRP A 646 4.83 10.94 -29.17
N GLN A 647 4.68 9.88 -28.40
CA GLN A 647 3.84 8.72 -28.67
C GLN A 647 2.80 8.56 -27.56
N MET A 648 1.69 7.88 -27.84
CA MET A 648 0.61 7.65 -26.88
C MET A 648 0.29 6.16 -26.81
N LEU A 649 0.27 5.60 -25.60
CA LEU A 649 -0.33 4.30 -25.30
C LEU A 649 -1.68 4.52 -24.63
N GLU A 650 -2.72 3.94 -25.21
CA GLU A 650 -4.04 3.83 -24.60
C GLU A 650 -4.14 2.48 -23.90
N ILE A 651 -4.41 2.50 -22.60
CA ILE A 651 -4.62 1.28 -21.83
C ILE A 651 -6.13 1.01 -21.87
N GLU A 652 -6.51 -0.08 -22.55
CA GLU A 652 -7.92 -0.46 -22.63
C GLU A 652 -8.51 -0.63 -21.24
N ASP A 653 -9.61 0.06 -21.03
CA ASP A 653 -10.38 0.04 -19.80
C ASP A 653 -10.97 -1.38 -19.62
N ARG A 654 -10.24 -2.28 -18.94
CA ARG A 654 -10.75 -3.62 -18.59
C ARG A 654 -11.91 -3.44 -17.62
N ASN A 655 -13.10 -3.32 -18.20
CA ASN A 655 -14.39 -3.22 -17.52
C ASN A 655 -14.47 -4.19 -16.32
N GLY A 656 -14.15 -3.73 -15.11
CA GLY A 656 -14.44 -4.48 -13.88
C GLY A 656 -13.42 -4.41 -12.76
N ASP A 657 -12.14 -4.16 -13.02
CA ASP A 657 -11.09 -4.34 -11.99
C ASP A 657 -10.66 -3.03 -11.29
N TYR A 658 -11.60 -2.10 -11.11
CA TYR A 658 -11.36 -0.91 -10.31
C TYR A 658 -11.70 -1.16 -8.84
N GLY A 659 -10.66 -1.45 -8.06
CA GLY A 659 -10.61 -1.20 -6.62
C GLY A 659 -11.10 -2.33 -5.71
N PHE A 660 -10.26 -2.66 -4.72
CA PHE A 660 -10.45 -3.06 -3.32
C PHE A 660 -11.70 -3.84 -2.85
N PHE A 661 -12.66 -4.25 -3.65
CA PHE A 661 -13.80 -5.10 -3.23
C PHE A 661 -14.12 -6.23 -4.22
N GLY A 662 -13.67 -6.15 -5.47
CA GLY A 662 -13.86 -7.23 -6.46
C GLY A 662 -13.21 -8.55 -6.05
N SER A 663 -12.15 -8.50 -5.25
CA SER A 663 -11.44 -9.66 -4.73
C SER A 663 -11.95 -10.19 -3.38
N TYR A 664 -12.78 -9.45 -2.65
CA TYR A 664 -13.24 -9.87 -1.30
C TYR A 664 -14.54 -10.67 -1.29
N PHE A 665 -15.36 -10.62 -2.34
CA PHE A 665 -16.63 -11.35 -2.38
C PHE A 665 -16.84 -12.06 -3.73
N PRO A 666 -16.26 -13.26 -3.95
CA PRO A 666 -16.64 -14.11 -5.08
C PRO A 666 -18.08 -14.64 -4.97
N PHE A 667 -18.76 -14.41 -3.83
CA PHE A 667 -20.14 -14.86 -3.56
C PHE A 667 -21.18 -13.74 -3.48
N SER A 668 -20.89 -12.54 -4.01
CA SER A 668 -22.00 -11.63 -4.33
C SER A 668 -22.81 -12.27 -5.45
N SER A 669 -23.95 -12.85 -5.10
CA SER A 669 -24.95 -13.53 -5.94
C SER A 669 -25.59 -12.63 -7.02
N SER A 670 -24.93 -11.53 -7.39
CA SER A 670 -25.27 -10.61 -8.47
C SER A 670 -24.50 -10.86 -9.77
N SER A 671 -23.49 -11.75 -9.80
CA SER A 671 -22.73 -12.03 -11.04
C SER A 671 -23.47 -12.92 -12.06
N LEU A 672 -24.61 -13.52 -11.69
CA LEU A 672 -25.42 -14.38 -12.58
C LEU A 672 -26.86 -13.89 -12.80
N ARG A 673 -27.23 -12.70 -12.33
CA ARG A 673 -28.54 -12.11 -12.63
C ARG A 673 -28.39 -10.67 -13.11
N TYR A 674 -28.67 -10.47 -14.41
CA TYR A 674 -28.79 -9.20 -15.15
C TYR A 674 -27.52 -8.58 -15.77
N ILE A 675 -26.93 -9.24 -16.77
CA ILE A 675 -26.02 -8.62 -17.77
C ILE A 675 -26.81 -7.89 -18.88
N SER A 676 -28.03 -7.40 -18.61
CA SER A 676 -28.82 -6.63 -19.60
C SER A 676 -29.15 -5.20 -19.17
N SER A 677 -28.68 -4.74 -18.01
CA SER A 677 -28.79 -3.31 -17.68
C SER A 677 -27.78 -2.53 -18.52
N ARG A 678 -28.27 -1.82 -19.54
CA ARG A 678 -27.51 -0.80 -20.28
C ARG A 678 -26.94 0.18 -19.25
N LYS A 679 -25.65 0.05 -18.91
CA LYS A 679 -24.91 0.97 -18.02
C LYS A 679 -24.76 2.34 -18.70
N ARG A 680 -25.85 3.10 -18.79
CA ARG A 680 -25.85 4.51 -19.18
C ARG A 680 -25.62 5.34 -17.92
N GLY A 681 -24.48 6.01 -17.83
CA GLY A 681 -24.28 7.09 -16.84
C GLY A 681 -22.93 7.13 -16.13
N ARG A 682 -22.06 6.12 -16.26
CA ARG A 682 -20.70 6.19 -15.69
C ARG A 682 -19.83 7.13 -16.52
N THR A 683 -19.25 8.15 -15.88
CA THR A 683 -18.17 8.94 -16.47
C THR A 683 -17.04 7.99 -16.82
N LYS A 684 -16.62 8.01 -18.09
CA LYS A 684 -15.52 7.16 -18.57
C LYS A 684 -14.22 7.73 -18.03
N PHE A 685 -13.36 6.88 -17.49
CA PHE A 685 -11.98 7.25 -17.25
C PHE A 685 -11.17 6.98 -18.51
N VAL A 686 -10.11 7.77 -18.67
CA VAL A 686 -9.14 7.62 -19.74
C VAL A 686 -7.80 7.36 -19.09
N GLN A 687 -7.21 6.21 -19.40
CA GLN A 687 -5.85 5.89 -19.00
C GLN A 687 -4.93 5.99 -20.23
N ARG A 688 -4.18 7.09 -20.30
CA ARG A 688 -3.26 7.38 -21.40
C ARG A 688 -1.85 7.63 -20.86
N VAL A 689 -0.86 7.08 -21.57
CA VAL A 689 0.56 7.33 -21.30
C VAL A 689 1.16 7.98 -22.53
N PHE A 690 1.52 9.25 -22.42
CA PHE A 690 2.32 9.96 -23.41
C PHE A 690 3.79 9.79 -23.06
N PHE A 691 4.61 9.40 -24.03
CA PHE A 691 6.03 9.19 -23.80
C PHE A 691 6.86 9.51 -25.04
N ARG A 692 8.13 9.79 -24.83
CA ARG A 692 9.16 9.90 -25.87
C ARG A 692 10.36 9.05 -25.48
N LEU A 693 11.12 8.61 -26.46
CA LEU A 693 12.26 7.70 -26.28
C LEU A 693 13.61 8.42 -26.24
N ASP A 694 13.64 9.72 -26.55
CA ASP A 694 14.86 10.50 -26.59
C ASP A 694 15.06 11.39 -25.36
N ASP A 695 16.32 11.76 -25.11
CA ASP A 695 16.73 12.59 -23.98
C ASP A 695 16.90 14.08 -24.34
N LYS A 696 16.59 14.50 -25.57
CA LYS A 696 16.82 15.88 -26.00
C LYS A 696 15.72 16.80 -25.45
N PRO A 697 16.03 18.00 -24.91
CA PRO A 697 15.00 18.93 -24.45
C PRO A 697 13.94 19.25 -25.53
N LEU A 698 12.71 19.53 -25.09
CA LEU A 698 11.63 20.05 -25.95
C LEU A 698 11.90 21.52 -26.25
N GLN A 699 11.67 21.92 -27.50
CA GLN A 699 11.74 23.31 -27.92
C GLN A 699 10.36 23.93 -27.73
N LEU A 700 10.06 24.32 -26.51
CA LEU A 700 8.80 24.99 -26.17
C LEU A 700 9.00 26.50 -26.32
N GLY A 701 8.04 27.19 -26.94
CA GLY A 701 8.06 28.65 -27.03
C GLY A 701 8.12 29.26 -25.63
N GLY A 702 9.11 30.11 -25.37
CA GLY A 702 9.24 30.77 -24.06
C GLY A 702 8.02 31.66 -23.82
N ALA A 703 7.19 31.30 -22.84
CA ALA A 703 6.13 32.19 -22.36
C ALA A 703 6.80 33.43 -21.75
N HIS A 704 6.72 34.56 -22.46
CA HIS A 704 7.23 35.87 -22.05
C HIS A 704 8.63 35.89 -21.40
N PRO A 705 9.72 35.90 -22.19
CA PRO A 705 11.09 35.88 -21.68
C PRO A 705 11.46 37.09 -20.79
N SER A 706 10.63 38.13 -20.74
CA SER A 706 10.80 39.33 -19.92
C SER A 706 10.24 39.22 -18.49
N VAL A 707 9.53 38.14 -18.16
CA VAL A 707 8.85 37.98 -16.85
C VAL A 707 9.69 37.10 -15.93
N THR A 708 9.92 37.57 -14.71
CA THR A 708 10.68 36.82 -13.69
C THR A 708 9.96 35.51 -13.31
N GLU A 709 10.68 34.56 -12.71
CA GLU A 709 10.07 33.31 -12.25
C GLU A 709 8.99 33.56 -11.18
N GLN A 710 9.22 34.53 -10.29
CA GLN A 710 8.25 34.89 -9.27
C GLN A 710 6.99 35.51 -9.89
N GLU A 711 7.15 36.46 -10.81
CA GLU A 711 6.00 37.04 -11.52
C GLU A 711 5.23 35.98 -12.30
N ARG A 712 5.90 35.02 -12.96
CA ARG A 712 5.21 33.90 -13.63
C ARG A 712 4.39 33.02 -12.69
N GLU A 713 4.83 32.86 -11.44
CA GLU A 713 4.13 32.09 -10.42
C GLU A 713 3.06 32.92 -9.67
N GLU A 714 3.11 34.25 -9.70
CA GLU A 714 2.15 35.10 -8.98
C GLU A 714 1.15 35.80 -9.92
N CYS A 715 1.41 35.83 -11.24
CA CYS A 715 0.53 36.42 -12.23
C CYS A 715 -0.86 35.76 -12.21
N GLN A 716 -1.89 36.60 -12.13
CA GLN A 716 -3.27 36.18 -12.26
C GLN A 716 -3.55 35.67 -13.67
N ILE A 717 -4.21 34.51 -13.77
CA ILE A 717 -4.68 33.95 -15.03
C ILE A 717 -6.20 34.15 -15.08
N THR A 718 -6.63 35.06 -15.95
CA THR A 718 -8.04 35.42 -16.12
C THR A 718 -8.78 34.34 -16.89
N ASP A 719 -10.12 34.34 -16.82
CA ASP A 719 -10.93 33.41 -17.60
C ASP A 719 -10.77 33.69 -19.11
N GLU A 720 -10.47 34.94 -19.49
CA GLU A 720 -10.11 35.35 -20.84
C GLU A 720 -8.86 34.63 -21.37
N ASP A 721 -7.84 34.48 -20.53
CA ASP A 721 -6.56 33.87 -20.91
C ASP A 721 -6.68 32.36 -21.20
N ILE A 722 -7.71 31.72 -20.64
CA ILE A 722 -8.00 30.29 -20.78
C ILE A 722 -9.24 30.00 -21.63
N LYS A 723 -9.75 31.00 -22.36
CA LYS A 723 -10.85 30.81 -23.31
C LYS A 723 -10.46 29.81 -24.39
N ASP A 724 -11.47 29.11 -24.91
CA ASP A 724 -11.29 28.15 -25.99
C ASP A 724 -10.68 28.87 -27.20
N VAL A 725 -9.46 28.49 -27.57
CA VAL A 725 -8.83 28.92 -28.81
C VAL A 725 -9.08 27.83 -29.85
N GLU A 726 -9.60 28.20 -31.02
CA GLU A 726 -9.72 27.28 -32.16
C GLU A 726 -8.32 26.88 -32.64
N LYS A 727 -7.83 25.75 -32.15
CA LYS A 727 -6.56 25.13 -32.56
C LYS A 727 -6.81 24.07 -33.64
N PRO A 728 -5.85 23.83 -34.54
CA PRO A 728 -5.94 22.72 -35.50
C PRO A 728 -6.08 21.39 -34.75
N VAL A 729 -6.73 20.41 -35.40
CA VAL A 729 -6.98 19.09 -34.80
C VAL A 729 -5.65 18.46 -34.37
N HIS A 730 -5.51 18.25 -33.06
CA HIS A 730 -4.31 17.66 -32.50
C HIS A 730 -4.35 16.13 -32.68
N ARG A 731 -3.21 15.50 -32.98
CA ARG A 731 -3.13 14.05 -33.27
C ARG A 731 -3.66 13.12 -32.16
N PHE A 732 -3.65 13.59 -30.91
CA PHE A 732 -4.14 12.84 -29.74
C PHE A 732 -5.60 13.13 -29.38
N TRP A 733 -6.19 14.17 -29.97
CA TRP A 733 -7.58 14.59 -29.79
C TRP A 733 -8.26 14.65 -31.15
N THR A 734 -8.52 13.48 -31.72
CA THR A 734 -9.27 13.38 -32.97
C THR A 734 -10.74 13.60 -32.70
N VAL A 735 -11.35 14.51 -33.46
CA VAL A 735 -12.81 14.67 -33.47
C VAL A 735 -13.37 13.34 -33.98
N LYS A 736 -13.98 12.55 -33.10
CA LYS A 736 -14.81 11.44 -33.55
C LYS A 736 -15.93 12.07 -34.36
N GLU A 737 -15.89 11.90 -35.68
CA GLU A 737 -17.05 12.19 -36.51
C GLU A 737 -18.16 11.30 -35.98
N ASP A 738 -19.04 11.90 -35.16
CA ASP A 738 -20.32 11.30 -34.85
C ASP A 738 -20.96 11.03 -36.19
N GLU A 739 -20.99 9.75 -36.60
CA GLU A 739 -21.85 9.27 -37.67
C GLU A 739 -23.22 9.89 -37.39
N LYS A 740 -23.52 10.93 -38.17
CA LYS A 740 -24.77 11.66 -38.08
C LYS A 740 -25.86 10.61 -38.28
N LEU A 741 -26.42 10.16 -37.16
CA LEU A 741 -27.68 9.45 -37.12
C LEU A 741 -28.67 10.38 -37.80
N ALA A 742 -28.87 10.14 -39.09
CA ALA A 742 -29.95 10.64 -39.91
C ALA A 742 -31.25 10.12 -39.28
N LYS A 743 -31.65 10.72 -38.16
CA LYS A 743 -33.02 10.66 -37.67
C LYS A 743 -33.83 11.42 -38.70
N ARG A 744 -34.41 10.66 -39.62
CA ARG A 744 -35.53 11.07 -40.48
C ARG A 744 -36.49 11.93 -39.65
N LYS A 745 -36.49 13.23 -39.94
CA LYS A 745 -37.59 14.12 -39.59
C LYS A 745 -38.79 13.57 -40.36
N ARG A 746 -39.77 13.00 -39.66
CA ARG A 746 -41.03 12.61 -40.27
C ARG A 746 -41.84 13.90 -40.40
N ASP A 747 -42.03 14.33 -41.64
CA ASP A 747 -42.81 15.52 -41.97
C ASP A 747 -44.22 15.40 -41.39
N ALA A 748 -44.63 16.48 -40.73
CA ALA A 748 -45.97 16.70 -40.25
C ALA A 748 -46.85 17.09 -41.45
N ASN A 749 -47.33 16.10 -42.19
CA ASN A 749 -48.55 16.21 -42.98
C ASN A 749 -49.00 14.82 -43.42
N GLY A 750 -50.14 14.37 -42.90
CA GLY A 750 -50.69 13.05 -43.19
C GLY A 750 -51.69 12.60 -42.13
N THR A 751 -52.84 13.29 -42.08
CA THR A 751 -54.11 12.79 -41.56
C THR A 751 -54.39 11.40 -42.12
N THR A 752 -54.47 10.37 -41.27
CA THR A 752 -55.51 9.31 -41.20
C THR A 752 -55.02 8.10 -40.38
N ASN A 753 -55.95 7.50 -39.63
CA ASN A 753 -55.92 6.23 -38.88
C ASN A 753 -55.37 6.27 -37.44
N GLY A 754 -56.22 6.76 -36.54
CA GLY A 754 -56.04 6.74 -35.08
C GLY A 754 -56.46 5.44 -34.38
N GLU A 755 -57.11 4.49 -35.04
CA GLU A 755 -57.66 3.31 -34.37
C GLU A 755 -56.67 2.12 -34.27
N GLU A 756 -55.73 1.98 -35.22
CA GLU A 756 -54.76 0.86 -35.20
C GLU A 756 -53.65 1.02 -34.14
N LYS A 757 -53.37 2.25 -33.68
CA LYS A 757 -52.32 2.51 -32.69
C LYS A 757 -52.74 2.19 -31.26
N ASP A 758 -54.03 2.33 -30.94
CA ASP A 758 -54.53 2.00 -29.61
C ASP A 758 -54.65 0.49 -29.42
N GLU A 759 -55.01 -0.28 -30.45
CA GLU A 759 -55.02 -1.75 -30.35
C GLU A 759 -53.62 -2.34 -30.11
N ASP A 760 -52.56 -1.80 -30.74
CA ASP A 760 -51.20 -2.29 -30.56
C ASP A 760 -50.60 -1.91 -29.18
N LEU A 761 -51.03 -0.78 -28.62
CA LEU A 761 -50.71 -0.37 -27.24
C LEU A 761 -51.44 -1.24 -26.20
N VAL A 762 -52.71 -1.55 -26.44
CA VAL A 762 -53.51 -2.44 -25.57
C VAL A 762 -52.94 -3.86 -25.62
N ARG A 763 -52.56 -4.38 -26.79
CA ARG A 763 -51.89 -5.70 -26.92
C ARG A 763 -50.54 -5.75 -26.22
N LYS A 764 -49.72 -4.70 -26.29
CA LYS A 764 -48.45 -4.63 -25.55
C LYS A 764 -48.68 -4.59 -24.05
N ARG A 765 -49.70 -3.87 -23.58
CA ARG A 765 -50.05 -3.80 -22.15
C ARG A 765 -50.53 -5.15 -21.62
N GLN A 766 -51.37 -5.85 -22.38
CA GLN A 766 -51.82 -7.21 -22.05
C GLN A 766 -50.66 -8.22 -21.98
N LYS A 767 -49.72 -8.18 -22.93
CA LYS A 767 -48.54 -9.08 -22.90
C LYS A 767 -47.63 -8.84 -21.70
N VAL A 768 -47.47 -7.58 -21.26
CA VAL A 768 -46.69 -7.24 -20.08
C VAL A 768 -47.39 -7.71 -18.80
N GLU A 769 -48.72 -7.58 -18.74
CA GLU A 769 -49.51 -8.04 -17.59
C GLU A 769 -49.53 -9.57 -17.48
N GLU A 770 -49.63 -10.27 -18.61
CA GLU A 770 -49.57 -11.73 -18.69
C GLU A 770 -48.19 -12.26 -18.29
N ALA A 771 -47.11 -11.63 -18.74
CA ALA A 771 -45.75 -11.96 -18.30
C ALA A 771 -45.57 -11.72 -16.78
N GLY A 772 -46.15 -10.65 -16.23
CA GLY A 772 -46.16 -10.38 -14.80
C GLY A 772 -46.85 -11.49 -14.00
N ARG A 773 -48.02 -11.97 -14.45
CA ARG A 773 -48.76 -13.07 -13.81
C ARG A 773 -47.99 -14.39 -13.88
N LEU A 774 -47.31 -14.66 -14.99
CA LEU A 774 -46.50 -15.87 -15.17
C LEU A 774 -45.30 -15.90 -14.22
N VAL A 775 -44.63 -14.77 -14.03
CA VAL A 775 -43.54 -14.63 -13.05
C VAL A 775 -44.06 -14.78 -11.62
N GLN A 776 -45.20 -14.18 -11.29
CA GLN A 776 -45.80 -14.29 -9.97
C GLN A 776 -46.18 -15.74 -9.63
N ARG A 777 -46.77 -16.48 -10.59
CA ARG A 777 -47.08 -17.90 -10.42
C ARG A 777 -45.82 -18.76 -10.24
N ALA A 778 -44.77 -18.53 -11.05
CA ALA A 778 -43.50 -19.25 -10.90
C ALA A 778 -42.81 -18.96 -9.55
N THR A 779 -42.98 -17.75 -9.03
CA THR A 779 -42.42 -17.37 -7.72
C THR A 779 -43.17 -18.06 -6.58
N LEU A 780 -44.50 -18.16 -6.65
CA LEU A 780 -45.31 -18.89 -5.68
C LEU A 780 -45.01 -20.40 -5.71
N GLU A 781 -44.92 -21.01 -6.89
CA GLU A 781 -44.56 -22.43 -7.02
C GLU A 781 -43.14 -22.74 -6.49
N HIS A 782 -42.21 -21.78 -6.60
CA HIS A 782 -40.88 -21.92 -6.02
C HIS A 782 -40.91 -21.82 -4.49
N LEU A 783 -41.74 -20.93 -3.95
CA LEU A 783 -41.96 -20.76 -2.50
C LEU A 783 -42.60 -22.01 -1.90
N ASP A 784 -43.63 -22.57 -2.54
CA ASP A 784 -44.31 -23.79 -2.09
C ASP A 784 -43.33 -24.98 -2.06
N ARG A 785 -42.53 -25.17 -3.11
CA ARG A 785 -41.49 -26.23 -3.13
C ARG A 785 -40.38 -26.02 -2.09
N THR A 786 -40.13 -24.77 -1.70
CA THR A 786 -39.13 -24.46 -0.66
C THR A 786 -39.71 -24.72 0.73
N LEU A 787 -41.00 -24.45 0.93
CA LEU A 787 -41.72 -24.75 2.16
C LEU A 787 -41.94 -26.26 2.35
N GLU A 788 -42.24 -27.01 1.29
CA GLU A 788 -42.31 -28.47 1.32
C GLU A 788 -40.98 -29.09 1.77
N ARG A 789 -39.84 -28.58 1.26
CA ARG A 789 -38.50 -29.05 1.66
C ARG A 789 -38.11 -28.68 3.09
N LEU A 790 -38.72 -27.64 3.66
CA LEU A 790 -38.50 -27.26 5.06
C LEU A 790 -39.36 -28.09 6.02
N GLY A 791 -40.42 -28.75 5.53
CA GLY A 791 -41.25 -29.66 6.33
C GLY A 791 -40.67 -31.07 6.49
N GLU A 792 -39.61 -31.41 5.76
CA GLU A 792 -38.90 -32.69 5.86
C GLU A 792 -37.63 -32.63 6.75
N PHE A 793 -37.41 -31.51 7.46
CA PHE A 793 -36.31 -31.33 8.42
C PHE A 793 -36.77 -31.32 9.87
#